data_AF-A0A7W3LN72-F1
#
_entry.id   AF-A0A7W3LN72-F1
#
_cell.length_a   1.000
_cell.length_b   1.000
_cell.length_c   1.000
_cell.angle_alpha   90.00
_cell.angle_beta   90.00
_cell.angle_gamma   90.00
#
_symmetry.space_group_name_H-M   'P 1'
#
loop_
_entity.id
_entity.type
_entity.pdbx_description
1 polymer ?
#
loop_
_entity_poly.entity_id
_entity_poly.type
_entity_poly.pdbx_seq_one_letter_code
_entity_poly.pdbx_strand_id
1 'polypeptide(L)'
;MRWTPRRAGWTAVVTGSVTLAGLAAGIPPALADIGADVPYLCITPVGTHRIGVEVAAAKAGPGRTGQQIRIGDVAVALTVPGDAVRDFLGETAGEAPAGAVGVPVSGTALLGVSVVQGARSADLSWPPFAVSGDRLSPEGDGGRQRPVKMTGKVKAPSLVPGSPGTVTLAAGELVLSLTDGGTAGRRQAIRCAPEKPVTLGRILVRADAAPSPRRSPRAGENTTPAADVDCREIPAPGTDPDHALNEHPYLWEVFRKPPPPPGRWETFDAPRNLPYCIRAAGFANVRKLGAATPIGAQTLLRRGVKGMRNADPERSVNYSEQYSYFTTHAVPSTASMLGFGFMPTRAVAHVEQVRPPGRDANGRPYPVTGNLRNAVATNGQIGSPRDDEAWGRSYVAMRVGDVDVNGVRLPLGTKCGTGPTPLKIYSFLGNVRTGRVFITSGSTFTGEVTVPDFTGCGVGEDLSPLLTASISGSGNQVRLETGRWCSARNPQLCGEADEPQTLTISPGGRSTITAKSFAISSADMTSSITCDSWSLRPAFKAGRWQQRFFFATAKGASFQGCKLTTPSGETPVKVSSDSTVNVSVNNVMTDGTMSVRFGGLVISAVATVDGRRCELRFGNEPNFEDTETERPMEVFGSYLASSPKDIQGVVFAGSGNIGITPRTDCPSGVPGFGPEDYLPATSGDLEMSPPQKITSP
;
A
#
# COMPACT_ATOMS: atom_id res chain seq x y z
N MET A 1 94.03 8.91 -3.14
CA MET A 1 92.90 9.56 -2.45
C MET A 1 92.20 8.52 -1.60
N ARG A 2 91.87 8.93 -0.37
CA ARG A 2 91.73 8.11 0.84
C ARG A 2 90.60 7.07 0.72
N TRP A 3 90.93 5.79 0.60
CA TRP A 3 91.30 4.83 1.66
C TRP A 3 90.04 4.23 2.31
N THR A 4 89.60 3.06 1.82
CA THR A 4 89.90 1.71 2.36
C THR A 4 89.02 1.35 3.58
N PRO A 5 88.90 0.08 3.98
CA PRO A 5 88.49 -1.12 3.22
C PRO A 5 87.63 -2.07 4.08
N ARG A 6 87.53 -3.34 3.64
CA ARG A 6 87.34 -4.59 4.41
C ARG A 6 85.91 -5.01 4.74
N ARG A 7 85.58 -6.31 4.75
CA ARG A 7 86.05 -7.58 4.14
C ARG A 7 85.27 -8.63 4.93
N ALA A 8 84.86 -9.69 4.23
CA ALA A 8 84.51 -11.02 4.75
C ALA A 8 83.33 -11.10 5.72
N GLY A 9 82.41 -12.05 5.63
CA GLY A 9 82.32 -13.25 4.81
C GLY A 9 81.37 -14.23 5.53
N TRP A 10 81.13 -15.37 4.88
CA TRP A 10 80.57 -16.61 5.43
C TRP A 10 79.05 -16.70 5.61
N THR A 11 78.45 -17.42 4.65
CA THR A 11 77.48 -18.52 4.82
C THR A 11 76.95 -18.80 6.24
N ALA A 12 75.63 -18.77 6.40
CA ALA A 12 74.82 -19.92 6.83
C ALA A 12 73.31 -19.60 6.82
N VAL A 13 72.54 -20.58 6.36
CA VAL A 13 71.08 -20.69 6.41
C VAL A 13 70.60 -20.80 7.86
N VAL A 14 69.39 -20.26 8.16
CA VAL A 14 68.29 -20.85 8.99
C VAL A 14 67.28 -19.74 9.40
N THR A 15 66.04 -19.87 8.91
CA THR A 15 64.72 -19.43 9.44
C THR A 15 64.58 -17.97 9.91
N GLY A 16 63.85 -17.08 9.22
CA GLY A 16 62.39 -17.08 8.98
C GLY A 16 61.72 -16.10 9.96
N SER A 17 60.85 -15.14 9.64
CA SER A 17 60.20 -14.76 8.39
C SER A 17 59.59 -13.35 8.57
N VAL A 18 59.74 -12.54 7.52
CA VAL A 18 58.88 -11.45 7.01
C VAL A 18 58.87 -10.09 7.76
N THR A 19 59.43 -9.16 7.00
CA THR A 19 59.68 -7.73 7.16
C THR A 19 58.45 -6.84 6.95
N LEU A 20 58.37 -5.79 7.77
CA LEU A 20 57.64 -4.55 7.49
C LEU A 20 58.43 -3.67 6.50
N ALA A 21 57.66 -2.87 5.74
CA ALA A 21 58.04 -1.74 4.86
C ALA A 21 58.39 -2.07 3.40
N GLY A 22 57.55 -1.57 2.48
CA GLY A 22 57.79 -1.49 1.04
C GLY A 22 57.22 -0.19 0.48
N LEU A 23 58.07 0.58 -0.19
CA LEU A 23 57.85 1.89 -0.79
C LEU A 23 56.96 1.87 -2.04
N ALA A 24 56.19 2.95 -2.16
CA ALA A 24 55.57 3.56 -3.34
C ALA A 24 55.69 2.84 -4.71
N ALA A 25 54.61 2.14 -5.08
CA ALA A 25 54.14 2.06 -6.46
C ALA A 25 52.88 2.93 -6.57
N GLY A 26 52.82 3.78 -7.60
CA GLY A 26 51.70 4.69 -7.85
C GLY A 26 50.37 3.95 -7.87
N ILE A 27 49.46 4.36 -6.98
CA ILE A 27 48.09 3.86 -6.96
C ILE A 27 47.40 4.46 -8.19
N PRO A 28 46.85 3.65 -9.11
CA PRO A 28 46.06 4.18 -10.22
C PRO A 28 44.89 4.99 -9.66
N PRO A 29 44.48 6.11 -10.29
CA PRO A 29 43.34 6.86 -9.82
C PRO A 29 42.07 6.02 -9.95
N ALA A 30 41.19 6.20 -8.96
CA ALA A 30 39.78 5.82 -8.97
C ALA A 30 39.44 4.32 -9.00
N LEU A 31 39.26 3.74 -7.82
CA LEU A 31 38.39 2.57 -7.60
C LEU A 31 37.61 2.81 -6.30
N ALA A 32 36.30 2.96 -6.38
CA ALA A 32 35.46 3.56 -5.34
C ALA A 32 35.34 2.73 -4.05
N ASP A 33 35.71 3.34 -2.92
CA ASP A 33 35.46 2.85 -1.57
C ASP A 33 34.13 3.41 -1.06
N ILE A 34 33.36 2.59 -0.33
CA ILE A 34 32.21 3.07 0.45
C ILE A 34 32.78 3.46 1.82
N GLY A 35 32.98 4.76 2.02
CA GLY A 35 33.38 5.32 3.31
C GLY A 35 33.34 6.84 3.32
N ALA A 36 32.86 7.41 4.43
CA ALA A 36 32.77 8.85 4.61
C ALA A 36 32.63 9.23 6.09
N ASP A 37 33.18 10.39 6.44
CA ASP A 37 32.87 11.10 7.68
C ASP A 37 31.68 12.04 7.46
N VAL A 38 30.60 11.78 8.18
CA VAL A 38 29.35 12.51 8.06
C VAL A 38 29.06 13.25 9.36
N PRO A 39 29.11 14.59 9.38
CA PRO A 39 28.64 15.37 10.52
C PRO A 39 27.11 15.41 10.54
N TYR A 40 26.53 15.05 11.68
CA TYR A 40 25.09 15.04 11.92
C TYR A 40 24.69 16.06 12.97
N LEU A 41 23.51 16.67 12.80
CA LEU A 41 22.83 17.49 13.80
C LEU A 41 21.66 16.70 14.38
N CYS A 42 21.72 16.44 15.68
CA CYS A 42 20.69 15.77 16.45
C CYS A 42 19.89 16.79 17.26
N ILE A 43 18.56 16.75 17.16
CA ILE A 43 17.69 17.67 17.90
C ILE A 43 17.10 16.93 19.11
N THR A 44 17.29 17.48 20.30
CA THR A 44 16.71 17.00 21.57
C THR A 44 15.81 18.09 22.15
N PRO A 45 15.02 17.79 23.21
CA PRO A 45 14.29 18.82 23.95
C PRO A 45 15.20 19.86 24.63
N VAL A 46 16.48 19.53 24.85
CA VAL A 46 17.45 20.38 25.56
C VAL A 46 18.26 21.24 24.58
N GLY A 47 18.48 20.77 23.35
CA GLY A 47 19.18 21.54 22.33
C GLY A 47 19.54 20.76 21.07
N THR A 48 20.32 21.39 20.19
CA THR A 48 20.85 20.77 18.98
C THR A 48 22.31 20.39 19.21
N HIS A 49 22.64 19.12 19.02
CA HIS A 49 23.99 18.59 19.21
C HIS A 49 24.58 18.11 17.89
N ARG A 50 25.86 18.42 17.70
CA ARG A 50 26.63 17.93 16.56
C ARG A 50 27.33 16.63 16.92
N ILE A 51 27.12 15.56 16.14
CA ILE A 51 27.83 14.29 16.30
C ILE A 51 28.59 13.94 15.01
N GLY A 52 29.72 13.24 15.15
CA GLY A 52 30.48 12.69 14.02
C GLY A 52 30.09 11.25 13.74
N VAL A 53 29.87 10.89 12.49
CA VAL A 53 29.55 9.52 12.06
C VAL A 53 30.51 9.10 10.96
N GLU A 54 31.41 8.19 11.27
CA GLU A 54 32.29 7.55 10.31
C GLU A 54 31.65 6.26 9.81
N VAL A 55 31.49 6.14 8.49
CA VAL A 55 30.98 4.94 7.82
C VAL A 55 32.13 4.33 7.04
N ALA A 56 32.36 3.02 7.19
CA ALA A 56 33.39 2.30 6.45
C ALA A 56 32.90 0.91 6.05
N ALA A 57 32.99 0.56 4.78
CA ALA A 57 32.66 -0.77 4.28
C ALA A 57 33.77 -1.34 3.40
N ALA A 58 33.84 -2.68 3.32
CA ALA A 58 34.72 -3.34 2.37
C ALA A 58 34.30 -3.00 0.93
N LYS A 59 35.28 -2.92 0.02
CA LYS A 59 35.08 -2.57 -1.39
C LYS A 59 33.99 -3.42 -2.04
N ALA A 60 32.89 -2.78 -2.43
CA ALA A 60 31.90 -3.40 -3.30
C ALA A 60 32.49 -3.53 -4.72
N GLY A 61 32.50 -4.75 -5.26
CA GLY A 61 32.91 -4.98 -6.65
C GLY A 61 32.01 -4.24 -7.64
N PRO A 62 32.46 -3.99 -8.88
CA PRO A 62 31.61 -3.41 -9.91
C PRO A 62 30.37 -4.29 -10.10
N GLY A 63 29.21 -3.66 -10.14
CA GLY A 63 27.95 -4.32 -10.40
C GLY A 63 27.71 -4.58 -11.88
N ARG A 64 26.73 -5.41 -12.15
CA ARG A 64 26.15 -5.56 -13.49
C ARG A 64 24.67 -5.26 -13.42
N THR A 65 24.13 -4.71 -14.51
CA THR A 65 22.70 -4.41 -14.59
C THR A 65 21.89 -5.68 -14.29
N GLY A 66 20.92 -5.58 -13.40
CA GLY A 66 20.08 -6.72 -13.00
C GLY A 66 20.74 -7.74 -12.06
N GLN A 67 22.03 -7.60 -11.73
CA GLN A 67 22.69 -8.46 -10.74
C GLN A 67 22.69 -7.82 -9.36
N GLN A 68 22.54 -8.66 -8.34
CA GLN A 68 22.61 -8.23 -6.95
C GLN A 68 24.03 -7.81 -6.59
N ILE A 69 24.21 -6.53 -6.24
CA ILE A 69 25.43 -5.99 -5.65
C ILE A 69 25.34 -6.13 -4.14
N ARG A 70 26.24 -6.90 -3.54
CA ARG A 70 26.35 -7.04 -2.09
C ARG A 70 27.36 -6.03 -1.58
N ILE A 71 26.91 -5.08 -0.76
CA ILE A 71 27.78 -4.11 -0.07
C ILE A 71 28.52 -4.80 1.10
N GLY A 72 27.88 -5.77 1.76
CA GLY A 72 28.48 -6.54 2.83
C GLY A 72 28.32 -5.89 4.20
N ASP A 73 29.27 -6.18 5.09
CA ASP A 73 29.30 -5.61 6.44
C ASP A 73 29.83 -4.18 6.39
N VAL A 74 29.10 -3.26 7.03
CA VAL A 74 29.48 -1.86 7.19
C VAL A 74 29.77 -1.60 8.66
N ALA A 75 30.95 -1.06 8.93
CA ALA A 75 31.32 -0.53 10.23
C ALA A 75 30.86 0.92 10.34
N VAL A 76 30.25 1.27 11.48
CA VAL A 76 29.85 2.63 11.80
C VAL A 76 30.48 3.01 13.13
N ALA A 77 31.20 4.13 13.16
CA ALA A 77 31.74 4.71 14.38
C ALA A 77 31.10 6.09 14.64
N LEU A 78 30.52 6.26 15.81
CA LEU A 78 29.88 7.49 16.28
C LEU A 78 30.83 8.19 17.25
N THR A 79 30.98 9.50 17.12
CA THR A 79 31.62 10.36 18.11
C THR A 79 30.59 11.33 18.66
N VAL A 80 30.14 11.09 19.89
CA VAL A 80 29.09 11.85 20.56
C VAL A 80 29.72 12.75 21.63
N PRO A 81 29.47 14.07 21.63
CA PRO A 81 29.90 14.96 22.72
C PRO A 81 29.39 14.48 24.08
N GLY A 82 30.22 14.55 25.13
CA GLY A 82 29.86 13.97 26.44
C GLY A 82 28.66 14.64 27.12
N ASP A 83 28.45 15.93 26.87
CA ASP A 83 27.24 16.68 27.24
C ASP A 83 26.00 16.18 26.50
N ALA A 84 26.11 15.92 25.19
CA ALA A 84 25.02 15.36 24.39
C ALA A 84 24.60 13.95 24.82
N VAL A 85 25.52 13.13 25.37
CA VAL A 85 25.20 11.78 25.86
C VAL A 85 24.18 11.84 27.01
N ARG A 86 24.30 12.80 27.92
CA ARG A 86 23.35 12.97 29.04
C ARG A 86 21.96 13.36 28.53
N ASP A 87 21.90 14.29 27.58
CA ASP A 87 20.65 14.71 26.95
C ASP A 87 20.00 13.56 26.17
N PHE A 88 20.81 12.69 25.54
CA PHE A 88 20.33 11.52 24.80
C PHE A 88 19.83 10.39 25.71
N LEU A 89 20.33 10.33 26.95
CA LEU A 89 19.81 9.46 28.00
C LEU A 89 18.58 10.04 28.70
N GLY A 90 18.23 11.31 28.41
CA GLY A 90 17.06 11.99 28.95
C GLY A 90 17.26 12.48 30.39
N GLU A 91 18.51 12.76 30.80
CA GLU A 91 18.82 13.32 32.13
C GLU A 91 18.43 14.81 32.21
N THR A 92 17.73 15.21 33.27
CA THR A 92 17.31 16.60 33.52
C THR A 92 18.30 17.32 34.44
N ALA A 93 18.54 18.61 34.20
CA ALA A 93 19.43 19.42 35.06
C ALA A 93 18.92 19.45 36.51
N GLY A 94 19.67 18.83 37.44
CA GLY A 94 19.36 18.80 38.87
C GLY A 94 19.09 17.42 39.47
N GLU A 95 18.96 16.37 38.66
CA GLU A 95 18.90 14.98 39.13
C GLU A 95 20.30 14.37 39.26
N ALA A 96 20.50 13.48 40.25
CA ALA A 96 21.73 12.69 40.35
C ALA A 96 21.86 11.81 39.09
N PRO A 97 23.02 11.77 38.43
CA PRO A 97 23.18 11.07 37.16
C PRO A 97 22.82 9.59 37.31
N ALA A 98 21.83 9.15 36.53
CA ALA A 98 21.46 7.73 36.46
C ALA A 98 22.56 6.94 35.70
N GLY A 99 23.30 7.62 34.81
CA GLY A 99 24.55 7.11 34.25
C GLY A 99 25.67 7.16 35.28
N ALA A 100 25.87 6.09 36.05
CA ALA A 100 27.02 5.97 36.93
C ALA A 100 28.32 6.16 36.12
N VAL A 101 29.15 7.13 36.52
CA VAL A 101 30.51 7.30 36.00
C VAL A 101 31.20 5.95 35.98
N GLY A 102 31.62 5.48 34.80
CA GLY A 102 32.23 4.16 34.63
C GLY A 102 31.35 3.05 34.03
N VAL A 103 30.09 3.31 33.65
CA VAL A 103 29.25 2.34 32.92
C VAL A 103 29.38 2.55 31.39
N PRO A 104 29.54 1.48 30.58
CA PRO A 104 29.60 1.60 29.12
C PRO A 104 28.26 2.05 28.54
N VAL A 105 28.30 3.04 27.65
CA VAL A 105 27.12 3.51 26.92
C VAL A 105 26.83 2.55 25.77
N SER A 106 25.59 2.10 25.66
CA SER A 106 25.16 1.21 24.57
C SER A 106 23.80 1.64 24.03
N GLY A 107 23.47 1.22 22.80
CA GLY A 107 22.24 1.66 22.17
C GLY A 107 21.96 0.95 20.85
N THR A 108 20.95 1.44 20.17
CA THR A 108 20.61 1.05 18.80
C THR A 108 20.66 2.26 17.87
N ALA A 109 21.19 2.04 16.67
CA ALA A 109 21.25 3.04 15.61
C ALA A 109 20.56 2.52 14.34
N LEU A 110 19.91 3.41 13.60
CA LEU A 110 19.37 3.15 12.26
C LEU A 110 19.84 4.25 11.32
N LEU A 111 20.55 3.87 10.26
CA LEU A 111 21.11 4.81 9.28
C LEU A 111 20.30 4.74 7.97
N GLY A 112 19.70 5.86 7.59
CA GLY A 112 19.13 6.09 6.28
C GLY A 112 20.22 6.28 5.22
N VAL A 113 20.00 5.76 4.02
CA VAL A 113 20.89 5.86 2.87
C VAL A 113 20.07 6.13 1.62
N SER A 114 20.29 7.25 0.95
CA SER A 114 19.68 7.53 -0.35
C SER A 114 20.54 6.96 -1.47
N VAL A 115 19.90 6.32 -2.44
CA VAL A 115 20.55 5.67 -3.58
C VAL A 115 20.13 6.37 -4.85
N VAL A 116 21.09 6.91 -5.59
CA VAL A 116 20.84 7.66 -6.82
C VAL A 116 21.51 6.96 -7.99
N GLN A 117 20.77 6.72 -9.07
CA GLN A 117 21.28 6.18 -10.32
C GLN A 117 20.66 6.92 -11.51
N GLY A 118 21.44 7.80 -12.14
CA GLY A 118 20.93 8.72 -13.16
C GLY A 118 19.88 9.67 -12.57
N ALA A 119 18.70 9.76 -13.19
CA ALA A 119 17.59 10.59 -12.71
C ALA A 119 16.71 9.89 -11.65
N ARG A 120 17.00 8.64 -11.27
CA ARG A 120 16.23 7.88 -10.28
C ARG A 120 16.89 7.96 -8.91
N SER A 121 16.10 8.21 -7.88
CA SER A 121 16.52 8.17 -6.47
C SER A 121 15.60 7.26 -5.66
N ALA A 122 16.15 6.52 -4.71
CA ALA A 122 15.40 5.70 -3.77
C ALA A 122 16.02 5.81 -2.38
N ASP A 123 15.19 6.03 -1.36
CA ASP A 123 15.65 6.04 0.03
C ASP A 123 15.59 4.62 0.61
N LEU A 124 16.73 4.19 1.14
CA LEU A 124 16.90 2.94 1.87
C LEU A 124 17.17 3.27 3.34
N SER A 125 16.89 2.32 4.22
CA SER A 125 17.38 2.35 5.59
C SER A 125 18.09 1.05 5.86
N TRP A 126 19.30 1.14 6.40
CA TRP A 126 19.99 -0.03 6.90
C TRP A 126 19.26 -0.56 8.14
N PRO A 127 19.22 -1.90 8.34
CA PRO A 127 18.58 -2.48 9.51
C PRO A 127 19.11 -1.85 10.81
N PRO A 128 18.28 -1.72 11.86
CA PRO A 128 18.77 -1.29 13.16
C PRO A 128 19.94 -2.16 13.63
N PHE A 129 20.99 -1.53 14.14
CA PHE A 129 22.18 -2.22 14.64
C PHE A 129 22.56 -1.73 16.03
N ALA A 130 23.16 -2.62 16.81
CA ALA A 130 23.67 -2.28 18.13
C ALA A 130 24.92 -1.42 18.01
N VAL A 131 25.00 -0.38 18.86
CA VAL A 131 26.19 0.43 19.05
C VAL A 131 26.63 0.33 20.50
N SER A 132 27.94 0.23 20.70
CA SER A 132 28.56 0.11 22.01
C SER A 132 29.78 1.01 22.07
N GLY A 133 29.89 1.80 23.14
CA GLY A 133 30.96 2.76 23.30
C GLY A 133 31.65 2.69 24.65
N ASP A 134 32.71 3.50 24.73
CA ASP A 134 33.54 3.61 25.92
C ASP A 134 32.75 4.20 27.10
N ARG A 135 33.30 4.01 28.31
CA ARG A 135 32.71 4.54 29.54
C ARG A 135 32.76 6.06 29.54
N LEU A 136 31.70 6.69 30.07
CA LEU A 136 31.73 8.12 30.38
C LEU A 136 32.86 8.39 31.39
N SER A 137 33.81 9.23 30.99
CA SER A 137 34.90 9.66 31.87
C SER A 137 34.39 10.69 32.87
N PRO A 138 34.91 10.71 34.12
CA PRO A 138 34.65 11.79 35.05
C PRO A 138 35.09 13.13 34.45
N GLU A 139 34.42 14.20 34.87
CA GLU A 139 34.72 15.56 34.47
C GLU A 139 36.17 15.90 34.87
N GLY A 140 37.00 16.32 33.90
CA GLY A 140 38.37 16.74 34.17
C GLY A 140 38.43 18.17 34.70
N ASP A 141 39.62 18.61 35.11
CA ASP A 141 39.97 19.91 35.75
C ASP A 141 39.66 21.19 34.91
N GLY A 142 38.78 21.10 33.91
CA GLY A 142 38.31 22.21 33.09
C GLY A 142 36.83 22.14 32.69
N GLY A 143 36.00 21.34 33.40
CA GLY A 143 34.54 21.34 33.22
C GLY A 143 34.03 20.85 31.85
N ARG A 144 34.85 20.15 31.07
CA ARG A 144 34.48 19.59 29.76
C ARG A 144 34.57 18.08 29.76
N GLN A 145 33.46 17.43 29.44
CA GLN A 145 33.34 15.99 29.32
C GLN A 145 33.95 15.52 27.99
N ARG A 146 34.75 14.44 28.02
CA ARG A 146 35.36 13.89 26.79
C ARG A 146 34.29 13.27 25.88
N PRO A 147 34.42 13.38 24.53
CA PRO A 147 33.52 12.71 23.60
C PRO A 147 33.53 11.20 23.78
N VAL A 148 32.37 10.58 23.67
CA VAL A 148 32.20 9.12 23.70
C VAL A 148 32.27 8.59 22.27
N LYS A 149 33.17 7.64 22.05
CA LYS A 149 33.23 6.88 20.80
C LYS A 149 32.39 5.62 20.94
N MET A 150 31.48 5.40 20.00
CA MET A 150 30.67 4.19 19.92
C MET A 150 30.87 3.52 18.58
N THR A 151 30.86 2.19 18.54
CA THR A 151 31.00 1.43 17.30
C THR A 151 29.87 0.42 17.14
N GLY A 152 29.48 0.19 15.89
CA GLY A 152 28.47 -0.80 15.51
C GLY A 152 28.77 -1.38 14.14
N LYS A 153 28.17 -2.54 13.85
CA LYS A 153 28.25 -3.19 12.54
C LYS A 153 26.86 -3.48 12.02
N VAL A 154 26.65 -3.23 10.75
CA VAL A 154 25.37 -3.47 10.07
C VAL A 154 25.59 -4.14 8.73
N LYS A 155 24.73 -5.11 8.40
CA LYS A 155 24.68 -5.67 7.06
C LYS A 155 23.87 -4.75 6.17
N ALA A 156 24.56 -4.07 5.25
CA ALA A 156 23.89 -3.23 4.28
C ALA A 156 23.01 -4.10 3.35
N PRO A 157 21.76 -3.69 3.06
CA PRO A 157 20.94 -4.35 2.06
C PRO A 157 21.63 -4.39 0.70
N SER A 158 21.44 -5.47 -0.05
CA SER A 158 21.96 -5.56 -1.41
C SER A 158 21.22 -4.64 -2.36
N LEU A 159 21.89 -4.16 -3.40
CA LEU A 159 21.33 -3.31 -4.45
C LEU A 159 21.14 -4.11 -5.75
N VAL A 160 20.09 -3.80 -6.50
CA VAL A 160 19.89 -4.35 -7.86
C VAL A 160 19.73 -3.17 -8.83
N PRO A 161 20.80 -2.74 -9.51
CA PRO A 161 20.73 -1.61 -10.41
C PRO A 161 19.97 -1.97 -11.69
N GLY A 162 19.04 -1.11 -12.09
CA GLY A 162 18.16 -1.33 -13.25
C GLY A 162 18.71 -0.82 -14.58
N SER A 163 19.82 -0.09 -14.57
CA SER A 163 20.51 0.42 -15.75
C SER A 163 22.02 0.39 -15.57
N PRO A 164 22.81 0.40 -16.65
CA PRO A 164 24.25 0.66 -16.55
C PRO A 164 24.49 2.11 -16.09
N GLY A 165 25.64 2.36 -15.49
CA GLY A 165 26.03 3.67 -14.96
C GLY A 165 26.37 3.64 -13.47
N THR A 166 26.66 4.81 -12.92
CA THR A 166 27.12 4.93 -11.52
C THR A 166 25.94 4.98 -10.56
N VAL A 167 25.91 4.07 -9.59
CA VAL A 167 25.05 4.14 -8.41
C VAL A 167 25.77 4.94 -7.33
N THR A 168 25.16 5.99 -6.82
CA THR A 168 25.70 6.82 -5.74
C THR A 168 24.91 6.57 -4.46
N LEU A 169 25.61 6.22 -3.39
CA LEU A 169 25.08 6.09 -2.05
C LEU A 169 25.31 7.41 -1.31
N ALA A 170 24.27 7.98 -0.69
CA ALA A 170 24.35 9.20 0.10
C ALA A 170 23.78 9.00 1.51
N ALA A 171 24.35 9.68 2.49
CA ALA A 171 23.91 9.61 3.88
C ALA A 171 22.52 10.25 4.05
N GLY A 172 21.61 9.55 4.71
CA GLY A 172 20.25 10.00 5.06
C GLY A 172 20.08 10.23 6.57
N GLU A 173 18.84 10.24 7.06
CA GLU A 173 18.54 10.43 8.50
C GLU A 173 19.20 9.33 9.36
N LEU A 174 19.73 9.71 10.52
CA LEU A 174 20.20 8.78 11.56
C LEU A 174 19.24 8.83 12.75
N VAL A 175 18.78 7.66 13.19
CA VAL A 175 17.99 7.53 14.43
C VAL A 175 18.82 6.79 15.46
N LEU A 176 19.04 7.40 16.61
CA LEU A 176 19.84 6.85 17.72
C LEU A 176 18.97 6.65 18.95
N SER A 177 19.14 5.54 19.67
CA SER A 177 18.53 5.34 20.98
C SER A 177 19.58 4.78 21.94
N LEU A 178 19.91 5.55 22.97
CA LEU A 178 20.95 5.20 23.94
C LEU A 178 20.35 4.63 25.22
N THR A 179 21.15 3.83 25.93
CA THR A 179 20.86 3.23 27.22
C THR A 179 22.13 3.22 28.08
N ASP A 180 21.95 3.37 29.38
CA ASP A 180 22.99 3.37 30.42
C ASP A 180 23.35 1.96 30.92
N GLY A 181 22.84 0.90 30.28
CA GLY A 181 23.09 -0.48 30.70
C GLY A 181 22.31 -0.94 31.95
N GLY A 182 21.48 -0.09 32.55
CA GLY A 182 20.56 -0.46 33.63
C GLY A 182 19.27 -1.08 33.09
N THR A 183 18.69 -2.05 33.79
CA THR A 183 17.46 -2.76 33.39
C THR A 183 16.18 -1.91 33.41
N ALA A 184 16.25 -0.61 33.73
CA ALA A 184 15.10 0.29 33.86
C ALA A 184 15.27 1.68 33.17
N GLY A 185 16.23 1.85 32.26
CA GLY A 185 16.48 3.13 31.58
C GLY A 185 15.39 3.52 30.57
N ARG A 186 14.95 4.78 30.59
CA ARG A 186 14.00 5.38 29.63
C ARG A 186 14.67 5.49 28.25
N ARG A 187 14.20 4.71 27.27
CA ARG A 187 14.71 4.77 25.88
C ARG A 187 14.07 5.93 25.12
N GLN A 188 14.87 6.94 24.75
CA GLN A 188 14.45 7.98 23.82
C GLN A 188 15.06 7.72 22.43
N ALA A 189 14.28 7.95 21.38
CA ALA A 189 14.76 7.94 20.00
C ALA A 189 15.13 9.38 19.60
N ILE A 190 16.41 9.64 19.36
CA ILE A 190 16.94 10.90 18.88
C ILE A 190 17.06 10.83 17.36
N ARG A 191 16.51 11.83 16.68
CA ARG A 191 16.60 11.97 15.23
C ARG A 191 17.70 12.95 14.89
N CYS A 192 18.55 12.55 13.95
CA CYS A 192 19.67 13.35 13.47
C CYS A 192 19.64 13.44 11.94
N ALA A 193 19.92 14.62 11.41
CA ALA A 193 20.05 14.85 9.98
C ALA A 193 21.51 15.21 9.63
N PRO A 194 22.01 14.79 8.45
CA PRO A 194 23.34 15.21 8.01
C PRO A 194 23.34 16.73 7.77
N GLU A 195 24.40 17.42 8.19
CA GLU A 195 24.51 18.89 8.04
C GLU A 195 24.45 19.35 6.58
N LYS A 196 24.94 18.49 5.69
CA LYS A 196 24.93 18.68 4.24
C LYS A 196 24.85 17.30 3.57
N PRO A 197 24.41 17.22 2.31
CA PRO A 197 24.44 15.96 1.58
C PRO A 197 25.87 15.40 1.50
N VAL A 198 26.08 14.18 2.00
CA VAL A 198 27.39 13.49 1.94
C VAL A 198 27.24 12.19 1.14
N THR A 199 28.11 12.00 0.16
CA THR A 199 28.19 10.74 -0.60
C THR A 199 29.00 9.72 0.22
N LEU A 200 28.37 8.58 0.52
CA LEU A 200 29.01 7.45 1.20
C LEU A 200 29.85 6.60 0.24
N GLY A 201 29.50 6.53 -1.04
CA GLY A 201 30.27 5.77 -2.02
C GLY A 201 29.61 5.72 -3.39
N ARG A 202 30.35 5.22 -4.37
CA ARG A 202 29.88 5.06 -5.75
C ARG A 202 30.16 3.66 -6.26
N ILE A 203 29.21 3.03 -6.93
CA ILE A 203 29.36 1.69 -7.48
C ILE A 203 29.12 1.76 -8.99
N LEU A 204 30.12 1.34 -9.77
CA LEU A 204 30.00 1.28 -11.23
C LEU A 204 29.20 0.05 -11.64
N VAL A 205 28.18 0.26 -12.47
CA VAL A 205 27.35 -0.82 -13.05
C VAL A 205 27.65 -0.93 -14.53
N ARG A 206 28.18 -2.09 -14.96
CA ARG A 206 28.51 -2.37 -16.36
C ARG A 206 27.34 -2.99 -17.10
N ALA A 207 27.27 -2.71 -18.41
CA ALA A 207 26.42 -3.44 -19.35
C ALA A 207 27.09 -4.79 -19.71
N ASP A 208 26.30 -5.84 -19.93
CA ASP A 208 26.83 -7.12 -20.42
C ASP A 208 27.12 -7.07 -21.93
N ALA A 209 28.24 -7.66 -22.36
CA ALA A 209 28.61 -7.80 -23.77
C ALA A 209 27.73 -8.86 -24.46
N ALA A 210 27.19 -8.52 -25.63
CA ALA A 210 26.19 -9.31 -26.34
C ALA A 210 26.78 -10.57 -27.01
N PRO A 211 26.20 -11.75 -26.77
CA PRO A 211 25.93 -12.73 -27.81
C PRO A 211 24.54 -12.47 -28.42
N SER A 212 24.32 -12.93 -29.65
CA SER A 212 23.06 -12.96 -30.40
C SER A 212 21.82 -13.19 -29.51
N PRO A 213 20.67 -12.58 -29.86
CA PRO A 213 19.71 -12.02 -28.92
C PRO A 213 19.19 -13.06 -27.90
N ARG A 214 19.75 -13.00 -26.69
CA ARG A 214 19.10 -13.46 -25.46
C ARG A 214 18.92 -12.25 -24.54
N ARG A 215 17.66 -11.93 -24.32
CA ARG A 215 17.11 -10.77 -23.61
C ARG A 215 17.11 -11.07 -22.11
N SER A 216 17.73 -10.22 -21.28
CA SER A 216 17.63 -10.29 -19.81
C SER A 216 16.53 -9.35 -19.28
N PRO A 217 15.90 -9.68 -18.13
CA PRO A 217 14.54 -9.26 -17.78
C PRO A 217 14.46 -7.95 -16.98
N ARG A 218 13.33 -7.25 -17.20
CA ARG A 218 12.79 -6.15 -16.37
C ARG A 218 12.45 -6.66 -14.96
N ALA A 219 12.40 -5.76 -13.98
CA ALA A 219 11.67 -6.01 -12.74
C ALA A 219 10.25 -6.48 -13.08
N GLY A 220 9.98 -7.73 -12.74
CA GLY A 220 8.94 -8.57 -13.35
C GLY A 220 9.51 -9.97 -13.57
N GLU A 221 9.90 -10.64 -12.50
CA GLU A 221 10.22 -12.07 -12.57
C GLU A 221 9.55 -12.70 -11.36
N ASN A 222 8.34 -13.19 -11.55
CA ASN A 222 8.23 -14.61 -11.82
C ASN A 222 8.21 -15.05 -13.29
N THR A 223 8.88 -16.19 -13.45
CA THR A 223 8.67 -17.26 -14.42
C THR A 223 9.06 -16.98 -15.85
N THR A 224 9.31 -18.06 -16.60
CA THR A 224 8.79 -18.23 -17.97
C THR A 224 7.68 -17.21 -18.18
N PRO A 225 7.69 -16.36 -19.24
CA PRO A 225 6.57 -15.46 -19.47
C PRO A 225 5.30 -16.29 -19.27
N ALA A 226 4.55 -16.00 -18.21
CA ALA A 226 3.15 -16.33 -18.22
C ALA A 226 2.71 -15.78 -19.56
N ALA A 227 2.19 -16.64 -20.43
CA ALA A 227 1.74 -16.24 -21.76
C ALA A 227 1.10 -14.88 -21.59
N ASP A 228 1.70 -13.84 -22.20
CA ASP A 228 1.14 -12.50 -22.15
C ASP A 228 -0.30 -12.71 -22.57
N VAL A 229 -1.24 -12.63 -21.62
CA VAL A 229 -2.64 -12.78 -21.98
C VAL A 229 -2.95 -11.41 -22.54
N ASP A 230 -2.55 -11.23 -23.80
CA ASP A 230 -2.93 -10.11 -24.62
C ASP A 230 -4.41 -9.88 -24.35
N CYS A 231 -4.76 -8.63 -24.06
CA CYS A 231 -6.14 -8.31 -23.76
C CYS A 231 -6.98 -8.72 -24.99
N ARG A 232 -7.67 -9.84 -24.84
CA ARG A 232 -8.39 -10.52 -25.90
C ARG A 232 -9.80 -10.80 -25.46
N GLU A 233 -10.67 -10.95 -26.43
CA GLU A 233 -12.02 -11.39 -26.13
C GLU A 233 -12.01 -12.84 -25.66
N ILE A 234 -12.53 -13.07 -24.45
CA ILE A 234 -13.00 -14.41 -24.05
C ILE A 234 -14.16 -14.82 -24.99
N PRO A 235 -14.30 -16.08 -25.43
CA PRO A 235 -15.37 -16.47 -26.35
C PRO A 235 -16.77 -16.00 -25.91
N ALA A 236 -17.65 -15.74 -26.87
CA ALA A 236 -19.03 -15.33 -26.59
C ALA A 236 -19.87 -16.53 -26.10
N PRO A 237 -20.99 -16.29 -25.39
CA PRO A 237 -21.84 -17.38 -24.95
C PRO A 237 -22.33 -18.24 -26.13
N GLY A 238 -22.20 -19.56 -26.01
CA GLY A 238 -22.64 -20.52 -27.03
C GLY A 238 -21.65 -20.77 -28.17
N THR A 239 -20.52 -20.04 -28.26
CA THR A 239 -19.51 -20.29 -29.31
C THR A 239 -18.50 -21.37 -28.93
N ASP A 240 -18.21 -21.51 -27.64
CA ASP A 240 -17.26 -22.49 -27.10
C ASP A 240 -17.83 -23.07 -25.79
N PRO A 241 -18.03 -24.40 -25.69
CA PRO A 241 -18.56 -25.04 -24.48
C PRO A 241 -17.64 -24.91 -23.26
N ASP A 242 -16.32 -24.70 -23.45
CA ASP A 242 -15.39 -24.50 -22.33
C ASP A 242 -15.43 -23.06 -21.77
N HIS A 243 -16.12 -22.14 -22.44
CA HIS A 243 -16.28 -20.74 -22.07
C HIS A 243 -17.76 -20.34 -21.97
N ALA A 244 -18.42 -20.84 -20.92
CA ALA A 244 -19.82 -20.57 -20.63
C ALA A 244 -20.05 -20.26 -19.14
N LEU A 245 -21.28 -19.93 -18.75
CA LEU A 245 -21.67 -19.97 -17.34
C LEU A 245 -21.52 -21.40 -16.83
N ASN A 246 -20.82 -21.57 -15.72
CA ASN A 246 -20.48 -22.90 -15.22
C ASN A 246 -21.60 -23.47 -14.33
N GLU A 247 -22.23 -24.54 -14.78
CA GLU A 247 -23.37 -25.18 -14.10
C GLU A 247 -22.98 -26.10 -12.94
N HIS A 248 -21.68 -26.23 -12.62
CA HIS A 248 -21.24 -27.00 -11.46
C HIS A 248 -21.94 -26.47 -10.18
N PRO A 249 -22.54 -27.32 -9.33
CA PRO A 249 -23.40 -26.89 -8.22
C PRO A 249 -22.77 -25.84 -7.31
N TYR A 250 -21.49 -26.01 -6.96
CA TYR A 250 -20.74 -25.04 -6.14
C TYR A 250 -20.57 -23.67 -6.83
N LEU A 251 -20.30 -23.66 -8.15
CA LEU A 251 -20.08 -22.42 -8.88
C LEU A 251 -21.39 -21.71 -9.19
N TRP A 252 -22.45 -22.47 -9.48
CA TRP A 252 -23.78 -21.93 -9.75
C TRP A 252 -24.43 -21.29 -8.51
N GLU A 253 -24.06 -21.74 -7.30
CA GLU A 253 -24.57 -21.17 -6.05
C GLU A 253 -24.29 -19.67 -5.92
N VAL A 254 -23.26 -19.12 -6.59
CA VAL A 254 -22.98 -17.68 -6.61
C VAL A 254 -24.18 -16.86 -7.10
N PHE A 255 -24.97 -17.40 -8.04
CA PHE A 255 -26.17 -16.77 -8.59
C PHE A 255 -27.42 -16.95 -7.72
N ARG A 256 -27.35 -17.80 -6.69
CA ARG A 256 -28.49 -18.09 -5.80
C ARG A 256 -28.32 -17.49 -4.41
N LYS A 257 -27.09 -17.29 -3.94
CA LYS A 257 -26.81 -16.83 -2.57
C LYS A 257 -25.96 -15.55 -2.54
N PRO A 258 -26.41 -14.52 -1.79
CA PRO A 258 -27.72 -14.42 -1.12
C PRO A 258 -28.88 -14.38 -2.15
N PRO A 259 -30.10 -14.86 -1.83
CA PRO A 259 -31.25 -14.76 -2.75
C PRO A 259 -31.59 -13.29 -3.00
N PRO A 260 -32.19 -12.86 -4.11
CA PRO A 260 -32.56 -11.45 -4.28
C PRO A 260 -33.53 -10.95 -3.19
N PRO A 261 -33.69 -9.63 -3.01
CA PRO A 261 -34.70 -9.04 -2.13
C PRO A 261 -36.12 -9.56 -2.47
N PRO A 262 -37.11 -9.44 -1.57
CA PRO A 262 -38.50 -9.75 -1.90
C PRO A 262 -38.96 -8.99 -3.15
N GLY A 263 -39.53 -9.69 -4.11
CA GLY A 263 -39.94 -9.11 -5.38
C GLY A 263 -40.23 -10.18 -6.42
N ARG A 264 -40.86 -9.78 -7.52
CA ARG A 264 -41.05 -10.64 -8.69
C ARG A 264 -39.84 -10.47 -9.60
N TRP A 265 -38.99 -11.48 -9.67
CA TRP A 265 -37.76 -11.42 -10.46
C TRP A 265 -37.87 -12.23 -11.75
N GLU A 266 -37.40 -11.65 -12.85
CA GLU A 266 -37.19 -12.38 -14.10
C GLU A 266 -35.70 -12.43 -14.44
N THR A 267 -35.26 -13.58 -14.94
CA THR A 267 -33.94 -13.73 -15.55
C THR A 267 -34.10 -13.61 -17.06
N PHE A 268 -33.22 -12.86 -17.70
CA PHE A 268 -33.22 -12.67 -19.15
C PHE A 268 -31.80 -12.83 -19.71
N ASP A 269 -31.70 -13.23 -20.97
CA ASP A 269 -30.42 -13.21 -21.67
C ASP A 269 -30.07 -11.76 -22.02
N ALA A 270 -28.88 -11.33 -21.62
CA ALA A 270 -28.47 -9.95 -21.82
C ALA A 270 -27.87 -9.78 -23.23
N PRO A 271 -28.53 -9.02 -24.13
CA PRO A 271 -28.15 -8.95 -25.54
C PRO A 271 -26.79 -8.26 -25.75
N ARG A 272 -26.35 -7.45 -24.78
CA ARG A 272 -25.06 -6.77 -24.76
C ARG A 272 -24.17 -7.37 -23.68
N ASN A 273 -23.74 -8.62 -23.88
CA ASN A 273 -22.63 -9.17 -23.10
C ASN A 273 -21.31 -8.54 -23.56
N LEU A 274 -20.47 -8.14 -22.60
CA LEU A 274 -19.31 -7.30 -22.85
C LEU A 274 -18.02 -8.00 -22.40
N PRO A 275 -17.02 -8.14 -23.28
CA PRO A 275 -15.74 -8.74 -22.92
C PRO A 275 -14.82 -7.70 -22.27
N TYR A 276 -14.20 -8.07 -21.16
CA TYR A 276 -13.25 -7.23 -20.42
C TYR A 276 -11.98 -8.00 -20.09
N CYS A 277 -10.89 -7.23 -19.98
CA CYS A 277 -9.62 -7.65 -19.42
C CYS A 277 -9.42 -6.88 -18.11
N ILE A 278 -9.05 -7.60 -17.05
CA ILE A 278 -8.90 -7.02 -15.72
C ILE A 278 -7.52 -7.42 -15.20
N ARG A 279 -6.72 -6.42 -14.85
CA ARG A 279 -5.45 -6.63 -14.13
C ARG A 279 -5.69 -6.46 -12.64
N ALA A 280 -5.08 -7.33 -11.86
CA ALA A 280 -5.20 -7.31 -10.41
C ALA A 280 -3.85 -7.58 -9.75
N ALA A 281 -3.62 -6.95 -8.62
CA ALA A 281 -2.45 -7.16 -7.78
C ALA A 281 -2.85 -7.21 -6.32
N GLY A 282 -2.14 -8.00 -5.52
CA GLY A 282 -2.39 -8.08 -4.10
C GLY A 282 -1.59 -9.19 -3.45
N PHE A 283 -2.18 -9.85 -2.45
CA PHE A 283 -1.49 -10.84 -1.63
C PHE A 283 -2.39 -12.03 -1.31
N ALA A 284 -1.79 -13.21 -1.22
CA ALA A 284 -2.37 -14.31 -0.46
C ALA A 284 -1.46 -14.70 0.70
N ASN A 285 -2.04 -15.12 1.82
CA ASN A 285 -1.25 -15.65 2.93
C ASN A 285 -1.08 -17.18 2.84
N VAL A 286 -0.07 -17.68 3.54
CA VAL A 286 0.06 -19.09 3.92
C VAL A 286 -0.04 -19.14 5.43
N ARG A 287 -1.23 -19.46 5.95
CA ARG A 287 -1.57 -19.31 7.37
C ARG A 287 -0.60 -20.07 8.28
N LYS A 288 -0.26 -21.30 7.93
CA LYS A 288 0.64 -22.17 8.71
C LYS A 288 2.04 -21.58 8.88
N LEU A 289 2.51 -20.78 7.92
CA LEU A 289 3.85 -20.18 7.93
C LEU A 289 3.84 -18.74 8.43
N GLY A 290 2.67 -18.16 8.72
CA GLY A 290 2.55 -16.75 9.11
C GLY A 290 3.06 -15.79 8.04
N ALA A 291 3.05 -16.20 6.78
CA ALA A 291 3.66 -15.48 5.66
C ALA A 291 2.61 -15.00 4.64
N ALA A 292 2.98 -14.00 3.84
CA ALA A 292 2.19 -13.51 2.72
C ALA A 292 3.03 -13.44 1.44
N THR A 293 2.39 -13.78 0.32
CA THR A 293 2.99 -13.84 -1.01
C THR A 293 2.26 -12.87 -1.93
N PRO A 294 2.98 -12.01 -2.67
CA PRO A 294 2.35 -11.14 -3.66
C PRO A 294 1.76 -11.97 -4.80
N ILE A 295 0.59 -11.57 -5.30
CA ILE A 295 -0.07 -12.19 -6.44
C ILE A 295 -0.38 -11.11 -7.46
N GLY A 296 0.00 -11.36 -8.71
CA GLY A 296 -0.54 -10.67 -9.88
C GLY A 296 -1.52 -11.59 -10.60
N ALA A 297 -2.59 -11.03 -11.16
CA ALA A 297 -3.54 -11.80 -11.95
C ALA A 297 -4.06 -11.00 -13.14
N GLN A 298 -4.32 -11.71 -14.23
CA GLN A 298 -5.01 -11.22 -15.41
C GLN A 298 -6.28 -12.04 -15.61
N THR A 299 -7.42 -11.38 -15.66
CA THR A 299 -8.73 -12.02 -15.82
C THR A 299 -9.37 -11.58 -17.12
N LEU A 300 -9.79 -12.55 -17.93
CA LEU A 300 -10.70 -12.33 -19.04
C LEU A 300 -12.12 -12.59 -18.56
N LEU A 301 -13.02 -11.64 -18.78
CA LEU A 301 -14.38 -11.65 -18.26
C LEU A 301 -15.37 -11.44 -19.40
N ARG A 302 -16.43 -12.25 -19.46
CA ARG A 302 -17.64 -11.94 -20.25
C ARG A 302 -18.72 -11.45 -19.29
N ARG A 303 -18.89 -10.13 -19.21
CA ARG A 303 -19.83 -9.46 -18.31
C ARG A 303 -21.25 -9.54 -18.84
N GLY A 304 -22.19 -9.83 -17.95
CA GLY A 304 -23.62 -9.69 -18.21
C GLY A 304 -24.09 -10.60 -19.33
N VAL A 305 -23.86 -11.90 -19.18
CA VAL A 305 -24.38 -12.95 -20.07
C VAL A 305 -25.87 -13.14 -19.83
N LYS A 306 -26.26 -13.21 -18.55
CA LYS A 306 -27.65 -13.10 -18.11
C LYS A 306 -27.80 -11.91 -17.18
N GLY A 307 -29.00 -11.35 -17.16
CA GLY A 307 -29.40 -10.36 -16.18
C GLY A 307 -30.56 -10.88 -15.35
N MET A 308 -30.69 -10.36 -14.13
CA MET A 308 -31.91 -10.47 -13.35
C MET A 308 -32.40 -9.06 -12.99
N ARG A 309 -33.69 -8.83 -13.16
CA ARG A 309 -34.35 -7.56 -12.84
C ARG A 309 -35.74 -7.82 -12.29
N ASN A 310 -36.35 -6.79 -11.73
CA ASN A 310 -37.73 -6.87 -11.33
C ASN A 310 -38.61 -6.98 -12.58
N ALA A 311 -39.52 -7.96 -12.58
CA ALA A 311 -40.47 -8.22 -13.66
C ALA A 311 -41.66 -7.24 -13.65
N ASP A 312 -41.81 -6.46 -12.58
CA ASP A 312 -42.79 -5.40 -12.42
C ASP A 312 -42.05 -4.05 -12.31
N PRO A 313 -41.91 -3.31 -13.42
CA PRO A 313 -41.22 -2.02 -13.44
C PRO A 313 -41.90 -0.97 -12.55
N GLU A 314 -43.23 -1.04 -12.39
CA GLU A 314 -44.03 -0.07 -11.62
C GLU A 314 -43.89 -0.29 -10.10
N ARG A 315 -43.57 -1.53 -9.68
CA ARG A 315 -43.22 -1.88 -8.30
C ARG A 315 -41.74 -2.23 -8.16
N SER A 316 -40.91 -1.63 -9.01
CA SER A 316 -39.51 -2.01 -9.14
C SER A 316 -38.72 -1.67 -7.88
N VAL A 317 -38.28 -2.71 -7.20
CA VAL A 317 -37.20 -2.64 -6.21
C VAL A 317 -35.92 -2.24 -6.95
N ASN A 318 -35.25 -1.18 -6.49
CA ASN A 318 -34.02 -0.65 -7.08
C ASN A 318 -32.83 -1.62 -6.92
N TYR A 319 -32.81 -2.65 -7.76
CA TYR A 319 -31.90 -3.78 -7.67
C TYR A 319 -31.86 -4.53 -9.00
N SER A 320 -30.66 -4.91 -9.42
CA SER A 320 -30.43 -5.77 -10.57
C SER A 320 -29.22 -6.65 -10.34
N GLU A 321 -29.15 -7.73 -11.09
CA GLU A 321 -27.99 -8.60 -11.10
C GLU A 321 -27.50 -8.86 -12.51
N GLN A 322 -26.19 -9.06 -12.63
CA GLN A 322 -25.52 -9.48 -13.84
C GLN A 322 -24.75 -10.77 -13.58
N TYR A 323 -25.03 -11.79 -14.39
CA TYR A 323 -24.35 -13.08 -14.36
C TYR A 323 -23.31 -13.12 -15.45
N SER A 324 -22.09 -13.43 -15.06
CA SER A 324 -20.90 -13.34 -15.91
C SER A 324 -20.05 -14.58 -15.71
N TYR A 325 -19.17 -14.88 -16.66
CA TYR A 325 -18.15 -15.91 -16.50
C TYR A 325 -16.75 -15.37 -16.81
N PHE A 326 -15.74 -15.97 -16.20
CA PHE A 326 -14.37 -15.49 -16.32
C PHE A 326 -13.33 -16.62 -16.31
N THR A 327 -12.16 -16.32 -16.88
CA THR A 327 -10.94 -17.11 -16.72
C THR A 327 -9.85 -16.21 -16.15
N THR A 328 -9.13 -16.71 -15.15
CA THR A 328 -8.05 -15.97 -14.49
C THR A 328 -6.73 -16.72 -14.65
N HIS A 329 -5.72 -15.97 -15.05
CA HIS A 329 -4.34 -16.40 -15.11
C HIS A 329 -3.56 -15.65 -14.02
N ALA A 330 -3.13 -16.37 -12.99
CA ALA A 330 -2.22 -15.79 -12.01
C ALA A 330 -0.82 -15.72 -12.62
N VAL A 331 -0.18 -14.57 -12.47
CA VAL A 331 1.27 -14.49 -12.65
C VAL A 331 1.87 -15.36 -11.55
N PRO A 332 2.77 -16.29 -11.88
CA PRO A 332 3.38 -17.11 -10.84
C PRO A 332 3.99 -16.21 -9.77
N SER A 333 4.09 -16.71 -8.54
CA SER A 333 4.59 -15.90 -7.42
C SER A 333 5.73 -16.61 -6.70
N THR A 334 6.83 -15.89 -6.49
CA THR A 334 7.96 -16.36 -5.68
C THR A 334 7.72 -15.90 -4.27
N ALA A 335 7.67 -16.85 -3.34
CA ALA A 335 7.68 -16.58 -1.92
C ALA A 335 9.01 -17.02 -1.31
N SER A 336 9.50 -16.25 -0.35
CA SER A 336 10.59 -16.68 0.55
C SER A 336 10.03 -16.68 1.96
N MET A 337 10.12 -17.82 2.63
CA MET A 337 9.52 -18.09 3.93
C MET A 337 10.50 -18.86 4.81
N LEU A 338 10.23 -18.96 6.10
CA LEU A 338 10.97 -19.84 7.00
C LEU A 338 10.24 -21.18 7.11
N GLY A 339 10.71 -22.19 6.37
CA GLY A 339 10.31 -23.57 6.58
C GLY A 339 10.63 -24.01 8.01
N PHE A 340 9.65 -24.63 8.69
CA PHE A 340 9.73 -25.05 10.09
C PHE A 340 10.14 -23.94 11.09
N GLY A 341 10.04 -22.66 10.70
CA GLY A 341 10.36 -21.52 11.55
C GLY A 341 11.84 -21.13 11.63
N PHE A 342 12.75 -21.85 10.98
CA PHE A 342 14.20 -21.54 11.04
C PHE A 342 15.00 -21.83 9.77
N MET A 343 14.42 -22.50 8.76
CA MET A 343 15.11 -22.80 7.49
C MET A 343 14.60 -21.89 6.38
N PRO A 344 15.42 -21.00 5.80
CA PRO A 344 15.04 -20.26 4.61
C PRO A 344 14.61 -21.20 3.47
N THR A 345 13.34 -21.11 3.10
CA THR A 345 12.73 -21.83 1.98
C THR A 345 12.25 -20.81 0.97
N ARG A 346 12.78 -20.88 -0.25
CA ARG A 346 12.25 -20.14 -1.40
C ARG A 346 11.40 -21.11 -2.21
N ALA A 347 10.20 -20.69 -2.61
CA ALA A 347 9.29 -21.48 -3.42
C ALA A 347 8.63 -20.63 -4.51
N VAL A 348 8.54 -21.17 -5.72
CA VAL A 348 7.76 -20.61 -6.82
C VAL A 348 6.45 -21.38 -6.91
N ALA A 349 5.35 -20.67 -6.63
CA ALA A 349 4.00 -21.20 -6.75
C ALA A 349 3.34 -20.71 -8.04
N HIS A 350 2.71 -21.64 -8.74
CA HIS A 350 1.85 -21.39 -9.90
C HIS A 350 0.43 -21.71 -9.48
N VAL A 351 -0.47 -20.73 -9.59
CA VAL A 351 -1.91 -20.96 -9.34
C VAL A 351 -2.61 -20.87 -10.68
N GLU A 352 -3.33 -21.93 -11.04
CA GLU A 352 -4.07 -22.01 -12.29
C GLU A 352 -5.56 -22.15 -11.98
N GLN A 353 -6.40 -21.42 -12.71
CA GLN A 353 -7.81 -21.73 -12.74
C GLN A 353 -8.01 -23.04 -13.52
N VAL A 354 -8.72 -23.99 -12.90
CA VAL A 354 -8.92 -25.34 -13.44
C VAL A 354 -10.40 -25.68 -13.51
N ARG A 355 -10.75 -26.72 -14.27
CA ARG A 355 -12.11 -27.24 -14.29
C ARG A 355 -12.52 -27.71 -12.90
N PRO A 356 -13.79 -27.52 -12.51
CA PRO A 356 -14.31 -28.15 -11.31
C PRO A 356 -14.35 -29.68 -11.50
N PRO A 357 -14.28 -30.47 -10.42
CA PRO A 357 -14.42 -31.90 -10.49
C PRO A 357 -15.84 -32.30 -10.98
N GLY A 358 -15.95 -33.48 -11.58
CA GLY A 358 -17.23 -34.05 -12.00
C GLY A 358 -17.65 -33.70 -13.44
N ARG A 359 -18.91 -34.00 -13.75
CA ARG A 359 -19.53 -33.87 -15.07
C ARG A 359 -20.95 -33.32 -14.92
N ASP A 360 -21.44 -32.65 -15.96
CA ASP A 360 -22.81 -32.15 -16.03
C ASP A 360 -23.85 -33.28 -16.15
N ALA A 361 -25.14 -32.91 -16.17
CA ALA A 361 -26.25 -33.87 -16.28
C ALA A 361 -26.21 -34.71 -17.58
N ASN A 362 -25.49 -34.25 -18.61
CA ASN A 362 -25.32 -34.93 -19.89
C ASN A 362 -23.99 -35.71 -19.96
N GLY A 363 -23.26 -35.84 -18.84
CA GLY A 363 -21.98 -36.53 -18.76
C GLY A 363 -20.80 -35.76 -19.36
N ARG A 364 -20.94 -34.49 -19.71
CA ARG A 364 -19.84 -33.66 -20.24
C ARG A 364 -19.01 -33.08 -19.11
N PRO A 365 -17.68 -32.92 -19.27
CA PRO A 365 -16.89 -32.18 -18.30
C PRO A 365 -17.41 -30.75 -18.17
N TYR A 366 -17.42 -30.21 -16.95
CA TYR A 366 -17.75 -28.81 -16.75
C TYR A 366 -16.74 -27.88 -17.46
N PRO A 367 -17.16 -26.64 -17.80
CA PRO A 367 -16.27 -25.60 -18.33
C PRO A 367 -15.13 -25.26 -17.36
N VAL A 368 -14.05 -24.65 -17.87
CA VAL A 368 -12.94 -24.15 -17.03
C VAL A 368 -13.27 -22.81 -16.36
N THR A 369 -14.30 -22.12 -16.83
CA THR A 369 -14.71 -20.79 -16.35
C THR A 369 -15.21 -20.79 -14.90
N GLY A 370 -14.92 -19.69 -14.21
CA GLY A 370 -15.58 -19.30 -12.97
C GLY A 370 -16.83 -18.48 -13.25
N ASN A 371 -17.69 -18.34 -12.25
CA ASN A 371 -18.90 -17.52 -12.30
C ASN A 371 -18.73 -16.26 -11.47
N LEU A 372 -19.12 -15.11 -12.02
CA LEU A 372 -19.16 -13.82 -11.34
C LEU A 372 -20.59 -13.29 -11.34
N ARG A 373 -21.10 -13.00 -10.14
CA ARG A 373 -22.35 -12.26 -9.93
C ARG A 373 -22.00 -10.85 -9.51
N ASN A 374 -22.59 -9.87 -10.18
CA ASN A 374 -22.61 -8.49 -9.72
C ASN A 374 -24.06 -8.15 -9.36
N ALA A 375 -24.30 -7.72 -8.13
CA ALA A 375 -25.59 -7.21 -7.69
C ALA A 375 -25.46 -5.74 -7.36
N VAL A 376 -26.23 -4.90 -8.03
CA VAL A 376 -26.15 -3.45 -7.93
C VAL A 376 -27.54 -2.83 -8.02
N ALA A 377 -27.68 -1.65 -7.45
CA ALA A 377 -28.80 -0.78 -7.76
C ALA A 377 -28.89 -0.46 -9.26
N THR A 378 -30.11 -0.45 -9.80
CA THR A 378 -30.37 -0.01 -11.19
C THR A 378 -30.28 1.51 -11.31
N ASN A 379 -30.73 2.22 -10.28
CA ASN A 379 -30.66 3.65 -10.15
C ASN A 379 -29.72 4.03 -9.00
N GLY A 380 -28.61 4.67 -9.37
CA GLY A 380 -27.58 5.17 -8.45
C GLY A 380 -28.10 6.18 -7.41
N GLN A 381 -29.25 6.79 -7.67
CA GLN A 381 -29.84 7.81 -6.82
C GLN A 381 -30.78 7.20 -5.77
N ILE A 382 -31.52 6.14 -6.10
CA ILE A 382 -32.51 5.56 -5.18
C ILE A 382 -31.84 4.62 -4.17
N GLY A 383 -32.40 4.51 -2.96
CA GLY A 383 -32.01 3.48 -2.00
C GLY A 383 -32.16 2.08 -2.60
N SER A 384 -31.18 1.21 -2.41
CA SER A 384 -31.31 -0.21 -2.71
C SER A 384 -31.62 -0.94 -1.40
N PRO A 385 -32.44 -1.99 -1.40
CA PRO A 385 -32.64 -2.84 -0.21
C PRO A 385 -31.37 -3.59 0.22
N ARG A 386 -30.29 -3.50 -0.57
CA ARG A 386 -29.00 -4.16 -0.32
C ARG A 386 -27.82 -3.29 -0.74
N ASP A 387 -26.67 -3.68 -0.21
CA ASP A 387 -25.39 -3.23 -0.67
C ASP A 387 -25.14 -3.65 -2.12
N ASP A 388 -24.40 -2.80 -2.83
CA ASP A 388 -23.83 -3.14 -4.12
C ASP A 388 -22.62 -4.05 -3.87
N GLU A 389 -22.60 -5.20 -4.52
CA GLU A 389 -21.69 -6.29 -4.19
C GLU A 389 -21.32 -7.10 -5.43
N ALA A 390 -20.15 -7.73 -5.38
CA ALA A 390 -19.77 -8.71 -6.39
C ALA A 390 -19.20 -9.98 -5.75
N TRP A 391 -19.62 -11.13 -6.27
CA TRP A 391 -19.14 -12.43 -5.82
C TRP A 391 -18.62 -13.22 -7.00
N GLY A 392 -17.42 -13.77 -6.85
CA GLY A 392 -16.82 -14.69 -7.79
C GLY A 392 -16.64 -16.07 -7.17
N ARG A 393 -16.85 -17.11 -7.97
CA ARG A 393 -16.45 -18.47 -7.62
C ARG A 393 -15.74 -19.13 -8.79
N SER A 394 -14.66 -19.84 -8.51
CA SER A 394 -13.92 -20.66 -9.48
C SER A 394 -13.30 -21.87 -8.78
N TYR A 395 -12.69 -22.76 -9.55
CA TYR A 395 -11.76 -23.76 -9.03
C TYR A 395 -10.34 -23.38 -9.42
N VAL A 396 -9.42 -23.52 -8.49
CA VAL A 396 -8.00 -23.30 -8.70
C VAL A 396 -7.21 -24.52 -8.28
N ALA A 397 -6.03 -24.72 -8.84
CA ALA A 397 -5.05 -25.68 -8.37
C ALA A 397 -3.70 -24.99 -8.27
N MET A 398 -2.89 -25.44 -7.31
CA MET A 398 -1.54 -24.93 -7.13
C MET A 398 -0.53 -25.97 -7.59
N ARG A 399 0.49 -25.52 -8.33
CA ARG A 399 1.69 -26.29 -8.66
C ARG A 399 2.89 -25.58 -8.07
N VAL A 400 3.83 -26.36 -7.55
CA VAL A 400 5.06 -25.84 -6.97
C VAL A 400 6.21 -26.27 -7.87
N GLY A 401 6.92 -25.29 -8.42
CA GLY A 401 7.98 -25.52 -9.40
C GLY A 401 9.36 -25.47 -8.76
N ASP A 402 9.86 -24.26 -8.54
CA ASP A 402 11.19 -24.02 -7.99
C ASP A 402 11.17 -23.90 -6.47
N VAL A 403 11.73 -24.89 -5.77
CA VAL A 403 11.97 -24.84 -4.32
C VAL A 403 13.46 -24.96 -4.03
N ASP A 404 13.94 -24.03 -3.20
CA ASP A 404 15.26 -24.04 -2.60
C ASP A 404 15.12 -24.06 -1.08
N VAL A 405 15.85 -24.96 -0.42
CA VAL A 405 15.93 -25.03 1.05
C VAL A 405 17.38 -24.75 1.44
N ASN A 406 17.61 -23.68 2.19
CA ASN A 406 18.97 -23.21 2.53
C ASN A 406 19.89 -23.04 1.30
N GLY A 407 19.31 -22.67 0.14
CA GLY A 407 20.04 -22.52 -1.12
C GLY A 407 20.30 -23.83 -1.87
N VAL A 408 19.84 -24.97 -1.36
CA VAL A 408 19.89 -26.26 -2.07
C VAL A 408 18.56 -26.49 -2.80
N ARG A 409 18.64 -26.66 -4.12
CA ARG A 409 17.48 -26.91 -4.98
C ARG A 409 16.88 -28.29 -4.68
N LEU A 410 15.59 -28.32 -4.36
CA LEU A 410 14.85 -29.56 -4.11
C LEU A 410 14.14 -30.02 -5.40
N PRO A 411 14.43 -31.22 -5.93
CA PRO A 411 13.78 -31.72 -7.13
C PRO A 411 12.36 -32.23 -6.82
N LEU A 412 11.35 -31.42 -7.16
CA LEU A 412 9.94 -31.75 -6.90
C LEU A 412 9.27 -32.56 -8.01
N GLY A 413 9.86 -32.62 -9.20
CA GLY A 413 9.23 -33.25 -10.36
C GLY A 413 8.08 -32.42 -10.94
N THR A 414 7.67 -32.76 -12.16
CA THR A 414 6.67 -31.96 -12.90
C THR A 414 5.25 -32.16 -12.41
N LYS A 415 4.96 -33.23 -11.67
CA LYS A 415 3.61 -33.55 -11.19
C LYS A 415 3.28 -32.96 -9.81
N CYS A 416 4.21 -32.23 -9.19
CA CYS A 416 4.02 -31.68 -7.85
C CYS A 416 2.96 -30.58 -7.81
N GLY A 417 1.88 -30.83 -7.09
CA GLY A 417 0.79 -29.85 -6.93
C GLY A 417 -0.38 -30.39 -6.11
N THR A 418 -1.44 -29.60 -6.07
CA THR A 418 -2.70 -29.92 -5.39
C THR A 418 -3.78 -30.33 -6.38
N GLY A 419 -4.80 -31.04 -5.90
CA GLY A 419 -6.06 -31.19 -6.64
C GLY A 419 -6.83 -29.85 -6.79
N PRO A 420 -7.89 -29.81 -7.61
CA PRO A 420 -8.79 -28.67 -7.71
C PRO A 420 -9.40 -28.31 -6.36
N THR A 421 -9.32 -27.03 -5.99
CA THR A 421 -9.95 -26.49 -4.77
C THR A 421 -10.86 -25.31 -5.10
N PRO A 422 -12.00 -25.16 -4.40
CA PRO A 422 -12.86 -24.01 -4.61
C PRO A 422 -12.20 -22.70 -4.13
N LEU A 423 -12.33 -21.65 -4.93
CA LEU A 423 -12.01 -20.27 -4.59
C LEU A 423 -13.30 -19.46 -4.55
N LYS A 424 -13.52 -18.72 -3.46
CA LYS A 424 -14.58 -17.72 -3.33
C LYS A 424 -13.97 -16.35 -3.12
N ILE A 425 -14.41 -15.37 -3.92
CA ILE A 425 -14.03 -13.97 -3.79
C ILE A 425 -15.27 -13.08 -3.65
N TYR A 426 -15.11 -11.97 -2.96
CA TYR A 426 -16.14 -10.99 -2.63
C TYR A 426 -15.58 -9.58 -2.70
N SER A 427 -16.35 -8.66 -3.26
CA SER A 427 -16.06 -7.23 -3.28
C SER A 427 -17.30 -6.46 -2.80
N PHE A 428 -17.10 -5.59 -1.83
CA PHE A 428 -18.08 -4.61 -1.40
C PHE A 428 -17.96 -3.36 -2.27
N LEU A 429 -19.03 -3.00 -2.95
CA LEU A 429 -19.08 -1.86 -3.87
C LEU A 429 -19.81 -0.67 -3.25
N GLY A 430 -20.28 -0.75 -2.01
CA GLY A 430 -20.93 0.37 -1.33
C GLY A 430 -22.44 0.38 -1.47
N ASN A 431 -23.05 1.49 -1.07
CA ASN A 431 -24.48 1.77 -1.17
C ASN A 431 -24.71 3.28 -1.14
N VAL A 432 -25.97 3.72 -1.15
CA VAL A 432 -26.32 5.16 -1.09
C VAL A 432 -25.77 5.87 0.16
N ARG A 433 -25.53 5.15 1.26
CA ARG A 433 -24.98 5.71 2.51
C ARG A 433 -23.46 5.70 2.59
N THR A 434 -22.78 4.74 1.99
CA THR A 434 -21.31 4.69 2.02
C THR A 434 -20.67 5.37 0.80
N GLY A 435 -21.48 5.67 -0.21
CA GLY A 435 -21.06 5.96 -1.57
C GLY A 435 -20.83 4.67 -2.37
N ARG A 436 -21.07 4.73 -3.68
CA ARG A 436 -21.07 3.55 -4.58
C ARG A 436 -19.83 3.49 -5.47
N VAL A 437 -19.23 2.32 -5.62
CA VAL A 437 -18.07 2.08 -6.49
C VAL A 437 -18.55 1.32 -7.72
N PHE A 438 -18.35 1.92 -8.89
CA PHE A 438 -18.56 1.18 -10.12
C PHE A 438 -17.51 0.07 -10.24
N ILE A 439 -17.96 -1.17 -10.31
CA ILE A 439 -17.04 -2.32 -10.40
C ILE A 439 -16.05 -2.20 -11.57
N THR A 440 -16.47 -1.55 -12.67
CA THR A 440 -15.65 -1.32 -13.86
C THR A 440 -14.54 -0.30 -13.64
N SER A 441 -14.63 0.55 -12.62
CA SER A 441 -13.54 1.43 -12.20
C SER A 441 -12.46 0.66 -11.45
N GLY A 442 -12.73 -0.60 -11.09
CA GLY A 442 -11.94 -1.48 -10.25
C GLY A 442 -12.50 -1.59 -8.84
N SER A 443 -12.05 -2.59 -8.07
CA SER A 443 -12.49 -2.79 -6.69
C SER A 443 -11.53 -3.70 -5.91
N THR A 444 -11.76 -3.81 -4.61
CA THR A 444 -11.01 -4.72 -3.72
C THR A 444 -11.76 -6.04 -3.61
N PHE A 445 -11.20 -7.12 -4.14
CA PHE A 445 -11.68 -8.47 -3.89
C PHE A 445 -10.95 -9.09 -2.70
N THR A 446 -11.72 -9.64 -1.77
CA THR A 446 -11.23 -10.49 -0.69
C THR A 446 -11.76 -11.89 -0.89
N GLY A 447 -11.00 -12.90 -0.50
CA GLY A 447 -11.41 -14.27 -0.67
C GLY A 447 -10.73 -15.20 0.30
N GLU A 448 -11.26 -16.42 0.34
CA GLU A 448 -10.72 -17.50 1.16
C GLU A 448 -10.50 -18.72 0.29
N VAL A 449 -9.42 -19.46 0.59
CA VAL A 449 -9.06 -20.70 -0.08
C VAL A 449 -8.54 -21.70 0.94
N THR A 450 -8.97 -22.95 0.80
CA THR A 450 -8.34 -24.08 1.49
C THR A 450 -7.37 -24.70 0.53
N VAL A 451 -6.09 -24.75 0.90
CA VAL A 451 -5.06 -25.40 0.09
C VAL A 451 -5.13 -26.91 0.35
N PRO A 452 -5.46 -27.74 -0.64
CA PRO A 452 -5.51 -29.19 -0.45
C PRO A 452 -4.12 -29.78 -0.22
N ASP A 453 -4.09 -31.05 0.11
CA ASP A 453 -2.85 -31.81 0.20
C ASP A 453 -2.13 -31.86 -1.15
N PHE A 454 -0.81 -31.79 -1.08
CA PHE A 454 0.07 -31.97 -2.22
C PHE A 454 0.18 -33.44 -2.58
N THR A 455 0.39 -33.70 -3.87
CA THR A 455 0.65 -35.04 -4.41
C THR A 455 1.70 -34.97 -5.51
N GLY A 456 2.38 -36.10 -5.76
CA GLY A 456 3.30 -36.25 -6.89
C GLY A 456 4.57 -35.39 -6.76
N CYS A 457 4.99 -35.07 -5.54
CA CYS A 457 6.16 -34.25 -5.27
C CYS A 457 7.38 -35.12 -4.93
N GLY A 458 8.48 -34.87 -5.63
CA GLY A 458 9.76 -35.56 -5.48
C GLY A 458 10.20 -36.35 -6.72
N VAL A 459 11.51 -36.51 -6.90
CA VAL A 459 12.11 -37.29 -8.01
C VAL A 459 12.84 -38.56 -7.51
N GLY A 460 12.75 -38.86 -6.21
CA GLY A 460 13.33 -40.06 -5.61
C GLY A 460 12.68 -40.44 -4.29
N GLU A 461 12.49 -39.46 -3.40
CA GLU A 461 11.66 -39.58 -2.19
C GLU A 461 10.33 -38.86 -2.36
N ASP A 462 9.30 -39.27 -1.60
CA ASP A 462 8.01 -38.58 -1.59
C ASP A 462 8.06 -37.35 -0.67
N LEU A 463 8.05 -36.17 -1.29
CA LEU A 463 8.06 -34.88 -0.61
C LEU A 463 6.66 -34.30 -0.39
N SER A 464 5.61 -35.03 -0.81
CA SER A 464 4.23 -34.58 -0.69
C SER A 464 3.81 -34.34 0.77
N PRO A 465 4.13 -35.22 1.75
CA PRO A 465 3.80 -34.98 3.15
C PRO A 465 4.46 -33.71 3.72
N LEU A 466 5.67 -33.39 3.27
CA LEU A 466 6.42 -32.21 3.71
C LEU A 466 5.72 -30.91 3.29
N LEU A 467 5.33 -30.82 2.01
CA LEU A 467 4.63 -29.65 1.47
C LEU A 467 3.22 -29.53 2.05
N THR A 468 2.52 -30.65 2.19
CA THR A 468 1.21 -30.71 2.85
C THR A 468 1.26 -30.22 4.30
N ALA A 469 2.25 -30.69 5.06
CA ALA A 469 2.45 -30.25 6.44
C ALA A 469 2.71 -28.75 6.52
N SER A 470 3.44 -28.18 5.57
CA SER A 470 3.90 -26.79 5.58
C SER A 470 2.86 -25.79 5.07
N ILE A 471 2.12 -26.11 4.01
CA ILE A 471 1.31 -25.13 3.25
C ILE A 471 -0.19 -25.45 3.30
N SER A 472 -0.56 -26.73 3.22
CA SER A 472 -1.97 -27.14 3.07
C SER A 472 -2.80 -26.84 4.31
N GLY A 473 -4.09 -26.56 4.12
CA GLY A 473 -5.04 -26.26 5.19
C GLY A 473 -5.94 -25.06 4.89
N SER A 474 -6.84 -24.80 5.84
CA SER A 474 -7.82 -23.71 5.77
C SER A 474 -7.29 -22.40 6.37
N GLY A 475 -8.05 -21.32 6.13
CA GLY A 475 -7.76 -19.99 6.65
C GLY A 475 -6.71 -19.22 5.84
N ASN A 476 -6.41 -19.69 4.62
CA ASN A 476 -5.70 -18.86 3.66
C ASN A 476 -6.68 -17.88 3.04
N GLN A 477 -6.25 -16.62 2.95
CA GLN A 477 -6.99 -15.48 2.48
C GLN A 477 -6.24 -14.89 1.29
N VAL A 478 -7.02 -14.39 0.34
CA VAL A 478 -6.52 -13.61 -0.78
C VAL A 478 -7.15 -12.22 -0.71
N ARG A 479 -6.36 -11.21 -1.03
CA ARG A 479 -6.82 -9.84 -1.19
C ARG A 479 -6.21 -9.29 -2.47
N LEU A 480 -7.04 -8.87 -3.42
CA LEU A 480 -6.65 -8.37 -4.72
C LEU A 480 -7.30 -7.01 -4.93
N GLU A 481 -6.50 -6.03 -5.31
CA GLU A 481 -6.99 -4.77 -5.86
C GLU A 481 -7.03 -4.93 -7.38
N THR A 482 -8.18 -4.67 -7.99
CA THR A 482 -8.29 -4.65 -9.45
C THR A 482 -8.12 -3.23 -9.96
N GLY A 483 -7.46 -3.12 -11.11
CA GLY A 483 -7.48 -1.91 -11.91
C GLY A 483 -8.84 -1.68 -12.55
N ARG A 484 -8.92 -0.61 -13.36
CA ARG A 484 -10.08 -0.35 -14.21
C ARG A 484 -10.25 -1.49 -15.21
N TRP A 485 -11.50 -1.85 -15.48
CA TRP A 485 -11.81 -2.94 -16.40
C TRP A 485 -11.65 -2.44 -17.82
N CYS A 486 -10.66 -2.97 -18.53
CA CYS A 486 -10.44 -2.59 -19.91
C CYS A 486 -11.36 -3.36 -20.85
N SER A 487 -12.02 -2.66 -21.77
CA SER A 487 -12.87 -3.28 -22.79
C SER A 487 -12.01 -4.03 -23.81
N ALA A 488 -12.20 -5.34 -23.95
CA ALA A 488 -11.48 -6.14 -24.92
C ALA A 488 -11.86 -5.82 -26.39
N ARG A 489 -12.93 -5.03 -26.60
CA ARG A 489 -13.29 -4.48 -27.92
C ARG A 489 -12.39 -3.33 -28.36
N ASN A 490 -11.77 -2.63 -27.39
CA ASN A 490 -10.89 -1.50 -27.62
C ASN A 490 -9.58 -1.69 -26.85
N PRO A 491 -8.83 -2.78 -27.09
CA PRO A 491 -7.63 -3.11 -26.32
C PRO A 491 -6.52 -2.04 -26.42
N GLN A 492 -6.52 -1.24 -27.49
CA GLN A 492 -5.62 -0.10 -27.68
C GLN A 492 -5.84 1.03 -26.67
N LEU A 493 -7.00 1.07 -25.99
CA LEU A 493 -7.28 2.02 -24.92
C LEU A 493 -6.88 1.50 -23.54
N CYS A 494 -6.42 0.24 -23.44
CA CYS A 494 -5.87 -0.29 -22.20
C CYS A 494 -4.47 0.30 -21.98
N GLY A 495 -4.27 0.99 -20.87
CA GLY A 495 -2.99 1.61 -20.54
C GLY A 495 -2.61 1.48 -19.07
N GLU A 496 -1.59 2.23 -18.66
CA GLU A 496 -1.13 2.27 -17.27
C GLU A 496 -2.24 2.71 -16.29
N ALA A 497 -3.22 3.49 -16.76
CA ALA A 497 -4.38 3.89 -15.97
C ALA A 497 -5.32 2.73 -15.61
N ASP A 498 -5.22 1.57 -16.30
CA ASP A 498 -6.01 0.36 -16.03
C ASP A 498 -5.26 -0.62 -15.12
N GLU A 499 -4.03 -0.31 -14.70
CA GLU A 499 -3.31 -1.09 -13.71
C GLU A 499 -3.98 -1.01 -12.33
N PRO A 500 -3.83 -2.05 -11.49
CA PRO A 500 -4.32 -2.01 -10.12
C PRO A 500 -3.59 -0.93 -9.32
N GLN A 501 -4.36 0.05 -8.83
CA GLN A 501 -3.86 1.14 -8.00
C GLN A 501 -4.05 0.81 -6.52
N THR A 502 -3.00 1.03 -5.72
CA THR A 502 -3.03 0.85 -4.26
C THR A 502 -2.48 2.08 -3.57
N LEU A 503 -2.79 2.24 -2.27
CA LEU A 503 -2.33 3.38 -1.49
C LEU A 503 -1.23 2.97 -0.51
N THR A 504 -0.27 3.86 -0.34
CA THR A 504 0.65 3.87 0.80
C THR A 504 0.28 5.05 1.69
N ILE A 505 0.01 4.77 2.96
CA ILE A 505 -0.44 5.76 3.94
C ILE A 505 0.52 5.78 5.12
N SER A 506 1.04 6.96 5.45
CA SER A 506 1.94 7.20 6.58
C SER A 506 1.68 8.58 7.21
N PRO A 507 1.69 8.74 8.54
CA PRO A 507 1.88 7.69 9.55
C PRO A 507 0.62 6.82 9.77
N GLY A 508 -0.53 7.19 9.18
CA GLY A 508 -1.82 6.62 9.54
C GLY A 508 -2.33 7.14 10.90
N GLY A 509 -3.32 6.45 11.47
CA GLY A 509 -3.96 6.83 12.73
C GLY A 509 -5.13 7.80 12.53
N ARG A 510 -5.60 8.38 13.64
CA ARG A 510 -6.64 9.42 13.59
C ARG A 510 -6.01 10.72 13.12
N SER A 511 -6.63 11.36 12.14
CA SER A 511 -6.29 12.72 11.73
C SER A 511 -7.55 13.57 11.75
N THR A 512 -7.39 14.86 12.02
CA THR A 512 -8.46 15.85 11.91
C THR A 512 -8.26 16.57 10.59
N ILE A 513 -9.24 16.46 9.71
CA ILE A 513 -9.40 17.28 8.52
C ILE A 513 -10.14 18.56 8.95
N THR A 514 -9.60 19.74 8.65
CA THR A 514 -10.21 21.04 8.97
C THR A 514 -10.26 21.95 7.74
N ALA A 515 -11.33 22.73 7.59
CA ALA A 515 -11.39 23.83 6.61
C ALA A 515 -11.83 25.14 7.28
N LYS A 516 -11.35 26.27 6.76
CA LYS A 516 -11.61 27.64 7.28
C LYS A 516 -12.90 28.29 6.78
N SER A 517 -13.65 27.60 5.94
CA SER A 517 -14.97 28.08 5.52
C SER A 517 -15.78 26.93 4.97
N PHE A 518 -17.07 27.02 5.19
CA PHE A 518 -18.07 26.19 4.55
C PHE A 518 -19.28 27.07 4.24
N ALA A 519 -19.84 26.94 3.05
CA ALA A 519 -21.06 27.62 2.68
C ALA A 519 -21.97 26.71 1.87
N ILE A 520 -23.26 26.77 2.15
CA ILE A 520 -24.34 26.26 1.29
C ILE A 520 -25.16 27.49 0.88
N SER A 521 -25.23 27.79 -0.41
CA SER A 521 -26.06 28.89 -0.90
C SER A 521 -27.37 28.37 -1.47
N SER A 522 -28.41 29.19 -1.40
CA SER A 522 -29.66 28.96 -2.10
C SER A 522 -29.47 28.97 -3.62
N ALA A 523 -30.40 28.35 -4.35
CA ALA A 523 -30.38 28.32 -5.81
C ALA A 523 -30.46 29.75 -6.42
N ASP A 524 -31.22 30.64 -5.76
CA ASP A 524 -31.37 32.05 -6.15
C ASP A 524 -30.27 32.97 -5.59
N MET A 525 -29.32 32.42 -4.82
CA MET A 525 -28.26 33.12 -4.11
C MET A 525 -28.72 34.21 -3.12
N THR A 526 -29.99 34.27 -2.76
CA THR A 526 -30.52 35.26 -1.79
C THR A 526 -30.31 34.86 -0.34
N SER A 527 -30.09 33.57 -0.09
CA SER A 527 -29.89 33.01 1.24
C SER A 527 -28.67 32.08 1.27
N SER A 528 -28.03 31.96 2.42
CA SER A 528 -26.90 31.05 2.59
C SER A 528 -26.74 30.61 4.03
N ILE A 529 -26.22 29.40 4.22
CA ILE A 529 -25.68 28.94 5.48
C ILE A 529 -24.17 28.99 5.35
N THR A 530 -23.52 29.80 6.18
CA THR A 530 -22.06 29.93 6.21
C THR A 530 -21.54 29.52 7.58
N CYS A 531 -20.37 28.89 7.62
CA CYS A 531 -19.67 28.53 8.85
C CYS A 531 -18.20 28.97 8.75
N ASP A 532 -17.67 29.51 9.84
CA ASP A 532 -16.28 29.93 9.98
C ASP A 532 -15.29 28.75 9.88
N SER A 533 -15.72 27.54 10.25
CA SER A 533 -14.92 26.35 10.01
C SER A 533 -15.73 25.08 10.12
N TRP A 534 -15.17 23.99 9.57
CA TRP A 534 -15.67 22.66 9.83
C TRP A 534 -14.52 21.66 9.98
N SER A 535 -14.81 20.52 10.59
CA SER A 535 -13.85 19.46 10.79
C SER A 535 -14.45 18.05 10.74
N LEU A 536 -13.63 17.10 10.31
CA LEU A 536 -13.91 15.67 10.23
C LEU A 536 -12.72 14.90 10.82
N ARG A 537 -12.97 13.77 11.49
CA ARG A 537 -11.92 12.98 12.15
C ARG A 537 -11.80 11.56 11.59
N PRO A 538 -11.27 11.38 10.38
CA PRO A 538 -11.05 10.05 9.82
C PRO A 538 -9.99 9.25 10.57
N ALA A 539 -10.16 7.93 10.56
CA ALA A 539 -9.13 6.97 10.95
C ALA A 539 -8.49 6.34 9.70
N PHE A 540 -7.19 6.56 9.54
CA PHE A 540 -6.39 6.02 8.44
C PHE A 540 -5.63 4.78 8.87
N LYS A 541 -5.66 3.73 8.05
CA LYS A 541 -4.82 2.56 8.26
C LYS A 541 -3.43 2.79 7.67
N ALA A 542 -2.42 2.84 8.53
CA ALA A 542 -1.03 2.95 8.11
C ALA A 542 -0.60 1.72 7.30
N GLY A 543 0.27 1.92 6.31
CA GLY A 543 0.92 0.84 5.59
C GLY A 543 0.97 1.04 4.10
N ARG A 544 1.66 0.13 3.42
CA ARG A 544 1.70 0.03 1.95
C ARG A 544 0.53 -0.83 1.46
N TRP A 545 0.22 -0.74 0.17
CA TRP A 545 -0.76 -1.61 -0.50
C TRP A 545 -2.16 -1.61 0.13
N GLN A 546 -2.59 -0.47 0.66
CA GLN A 546 -3.96 -0.29 1.14
C GLN A 546 -4.93 -0.18 -0.06
N GLN A 547 -6.18 -0.60 0.13
CA GLN A 547 -7.26 -0.35 -0.83
C GLN A 547 -7.38 1.15 -1.11
N ARG A 548 -7.77 1.49 -2.33
CA ARG A 548 -8.14 2.86 -2.68
C ARG A 548 -9.59 3.20 -2.33
N PHE A 549 -10.49 2.22 -2.30
CA PHE A 549 -11.89 2.44 -1.97
C PHE A 549 -12.14 2.21 -0.48
N PHE A 550 -12.96 3.07 0.15
CA PHE A 550 -13.32 2.97 1.56
C PHE A 550 -12.09 2.81 2.47
N PHE A 551 -11.02 3.57 2.20
CA PHE A 551 -9.72 3.39 2.87
C PHE A 551 -9.62 4.11 4.22
N ALA A 552 -10.55 5.03 4.49
CA ALA A 552 -10.72 5.67 5.78
C ALA A 552 -12.20 5.94 6.06
N THR A 553 -12.55 6.00 7.35
CA THR A 553 -13.90 6.32 7.81
C THR A 553 -13.88 7.33 8.94
N ALA A 554 -14.89 8.17 8.99
CA ALA A 554 -15.10 9.18 10.03
C ALA A 554 -16.55 9.18 10.49
N LYS A 555 -16.79 9.52 11.76
CA LYS A 555 -18.13 9.65 12.33
C LYS A 555 -18.45 11.12 12.59
N GLY A 556 -19.48 11.60 11.92
CA GLY A 556 -19.98 12.97 12.01
C GLY A 556 -18.98 14.02 11.54
N ALA A 557 -19.49 15.24 11.38
CA ALA A 557 -18.69 16.43 11.11
C ALA A 557 -19.09 17.53 12.09
N SER A 558 -18.11 18.32 12.52
CA SER A 558 -18.31 19.44 13.44
C SER A 558 -18.17 20.75 12.69
N PHE A 559 -19.08 21.69 12.93
CA PHE A 559 -19.11 23.00 12.30
C PHE A 559 -19.10 24.09 13.38
N GLN A 560 -18.45 25.22 13.10
CA GLN A 560 -18.29 26.32 14.05
C GLN A 560 -18.64 27.65 13.39
N GLY A 561 -19.14 28.60 14.19
CA GLY A 561 -19.44 29.96 13.73
C GLY A 561 -20.49 30.00 12.63
N CYS A 562 -21.51 29.14 12.71
CA CYS A 562 -22.48 29.02 11.64
C CYS A 562 -23.61 30.04 11.74
N LYS A 563 -23.96 30.64 10.60
CA LYS A 563 -25.06 31.59 10.45
C LYS A 563 -25.87 31.30 9.19
N LEU A 564 -27.18 31.54 9.29
CA LEU A 564 -28.10 31.60 8.18
C LEU A 564 -28.30 33.07 7.82
N THR A 565 -27.95 33.44 6.60
CA THR A 565 -28.21 34.75 6.01
C THR A 565 -29.41 34.61 5.09
N THR A 566 -30.42 35.45 5.25
CA THR A 566 -31.60 35.57 4.38
C THR A 566 -31.82 37.06 4.05
N PRO A 567 -32.75 37.40 3.13
CA PRO A 567 -33.12 38.80 2.90
C PRO A 567 -33.63 39.54 4.15
N SER A 568 -34.09 38.82 5.18
CA SER A 568 -34.58 39.41 6.43
C SER A 568 -33.48 39.63 7.49
N GLY A 569 -32.28 39.08 7.30
CA GLY A 569 -31.14 39.31 8.19
C GLY A 569 -30.26 38.07 8.39
N GLU A 570 -29.34 38.15 9.36
CA GLU A 570 -28.48 37.03 9.75
C GLU A 570 -28.90 36.47 11.11
N THR A 571 -29.00 35.15 11.21
CA THR A 571 -29.33 34.44 12.46
C THR A 571 -28.32 33.32 12.71
N PRO A 572 -27.81 33.15 13.95
CA PRO A 572 -26.96 32.01 14.30
C PRO A 572 -27.70 30.69 14.11
N VAL A 573 -27.01 29.68 13.57
CA VAL A 573 -27.57 28.33 13.38
C VAL A 573 -26.63 27.28 13.93
N LYS A 574 -27.18 26.19 14.45
CA LYS A 574 -26.38 25.04 14.88
C LYS A 574 -26.30 24.04 13.73
N VAL A 575 -25.11 23.91 13.15
CA VAL A 575 -24.85 22.94 12.08
C VAL A 575 -24.14 21.70 12.65
N SER A 576 -24.62 20.51 12.28
CA SER A 576 -24.06 19.24 12.72
C SER A 576 -24.20 18.16 11.66
N SER A 577 -23.37 17.13 11.74
CA SER A 577 -23.55 15.89 11.01
C SER A 577 -23.30 14.70 11.94
N ASP A 578 -24.20 13.72 11.95
CA ASP A 578 -24.09 12.47 12.70
C ASP A 578 -23.79 11.25 11.80
N SER A 579 -23.61 11.49 10.50
CA SER A 579 -23.47 10.43 9.51
C SER A 579 -22.06 9.81 9.50
N THR A 580 -21.94 8.61 8.93
CA THR A 580 -20.64 7.96 8.73
C THR A 580 -20.10 8.32 7.36
N VAL A 581 -18.98 9.04 7.33
CA VAL A 581 -18.32 9.47 6.10
C VAL A 581 -17.23 8.47 5.73
N ASN A 582 -17.30 7.94 4.51
CA ASN A 582 -16.31 7.04 3.94
C ASN A 582 -15.44 7.81 2.94
N VAL A 583 -14.13 7.61 3.01
CA VAL A 583 -13.16 8.23 2.12
C VAL A 583 -12.67 7.21 1.10
N SER A 584 -12.74 7.55 -0.18
CA SER A 584 -12.28 6.72 -1.29
C SER A 584 -11.41 7.55 -2.23
N VAL A 585 -10.47 6.90 -2.91
CA VAL A 585 -9.75 7.43 -4.07
C VAL A 585 -10.34 6.77 -5.31
N ASN A 586 -10.95 7.58 -6.17
CA ASN A 586 -11.56 7.11 -7.41
C ASN A 586 -10.49 6.83 -8.46
N ASN A 587 -9.61 7.80 -8.68
CA ASN A 587 -8.54 7.75 -9.68
C ASN A 587 -7.26 8.35 -9.09
N VAL A 588 -6.13 7.75 -9.45
CA VAL A 588 -4.80 8.36 -9.30
C VAL A 588 -4.32 8.79 -10.68
N MET A 589 -4.02 10.08 -10.82
CA MET A 589 -3.49 10.69 -12.02
C MET A 589 -1.97 10.42 -12.14
N THR A 590 -1.42 10.57 -13.34
CA THR A 590 0.00 10.28 -13.64
C THR A 590 0.99 11.19 -12.90
N ASP A 591 0.56 12.39 -12.50
CA ASP A 591 1.32 13.34 -11.69
C ASP A 591 1.26 13.04 -10.17
N GLY A 592 0.54 11.98 -9.78
CA GLY A 592 0.32 11.60 -8.38
C GLY A 592 -0.86 12.30 -7.71
N THR A 593 -1.58 13.18 -8.41
CA THR A 593 -2.83 13.78 -7.92
C THR A 593 -3.90 12.70 -7.78
N MET A 594 -4.64 12.70 -6.68
CA MET A 594 -5.71 11.71 -6.44
C MET A 594 -7.08 12.38 -6.41
N SER A 595 -8.05 11.84 -7.13
CA SER A 595 -9.46 12.22 -6.97
C SER A 595 -10.01 11.52 -5.74
N VAL A 596 -10.31 12.30 -4.69
CA VAL A 596 -10.85 11.82 -3.42
C VAL A 596 -12.35 12.03 -3.39
N ARG A 597 -13.08 11.05 -2.87
CA ARG A 597 -14.51 11.12 -2.59
C ARG A 597 -14.79 10.90 -1.12
N PHE A 598 -15.62 11.75 -0.55
CA PHE A 598 -16.24 11.62 0.76
C PHE A 598 -17.71 11.24 0.56
N GLY A 599 -18.05 9.97 0.75
CA GLY A 599 -19.42 9.48 0.63
C GLY A 599 -20.06 9.31 2.00
N GLY A 600 -21.34 9.64 2.12
CA GLY A 600 -22.09 9.38 3.35
C GLY A 600 -22.33 10.58 4.25
N LEU A 601 -22.20 11.81 3.74
CA LEU A 601 -22.40 13.02 4.55
C LEU A 601 -23.87 13.47 4.55
N VAL A 602 -24.45 13.71 5.72
CA VAL A 602 -25.75 14.41 5.87
C VAL A 602 -25.52 15.55 6.84
N ILE A 603 -25.98 16.75 6.49
CA ILE A 603 -25.78 17.95 7.30
C ILE A 603 -27.14 18.43 7.80
N SER A 604 -27.24 18.70 9.09
CA SER A 604 -28.40 19.33 9.72
C SER A 604 -28.04 20.74 10.14
N ALA A 605 -28.89 21.72 9.83
CA ALA A 605 -28.82 23.08 10.34
C ALA A 605 -30.09 23.41 11.11
N VAL A 606 -29.97 23.56 12.42
CA VAL A 606 -31.08 23.97 13.29
C VAL A 606 -31.09 25.49 13.37
N ALA A 607 -32.19 26.08 12.91
CA ALA A 607 -32.43 27.52 12.86
C ALA A 607 -33.72 27.88 13.61
N THR A 608 -33.88 29.17 13.93
CA THR A 608 -35.17 29.73 14.36
C THR A 608 -35.66 30.64 13.23
N VAL A 609 -36.75 30.26 12.58
CA VAL A 609 -37.35 30.96 11.45
C VAL A 609 -38.76 31.35 11.85
N ASP A 610 -39.10 32.63 11.74
CA ASP A 610 -40.39 33.20 12.17
C ASP A 610 -40.77 32.82 13.62
N GLY A 611 -39.78 32.81 14.52
CA GLY A 611 -39.96 32.47 15.94
C GLY A 611 -40.17 30.98 16.22
N ARG A 612 -40.07 30.11 15.21
CA ARG A 612 -40.16 28.65 15.35
C ARG A 612 -38.81 28.00 15.10
N ARG A 613 -38.41 27.11 16.00
CA ARG A 613 -37.25 26.25 15.76
C ARG A 613 -37.60 25.23 14.67
N CYS A 614 -36.73 25.10 13.67
CA CYS A 614 -36.80 24.04 12.66
C CYS A 614 -35.38 23.57 12.29
N GLU A 615 -35.29 22.43 11.62
CA GLU A 615 -34.10 21.75 11.16
C GLU A 615 -34.14 21.60 9.63
N LEU A 616 -33.24 22.32 8.96
CA LEU A 616 -32.91 22.08 7.56
C LEU A 616 -31.95 20.90 7.47
N ARG A 617 -32.27 19.90 6.66
CA ARG A 617 -31.40 18.74 6.44
C ARG A 617 -30.95 18.68 4.99
N PHE A 618 -29.66 18.57 4.79
CA PHE A 618 -28.99 18.59 3.50
C PHE A 618 -28.34 17.24 3.21
N GLY A 619 -28.54 16.77 1.99
CA GLY A 619 -28.05 15.50 1.49
C GLY A 619 -27.80 15.56 -0.01
N ASN A 620 -27.73 14.41 -0.66
CA ASN A 620 -27.81 14.35 -2.11
C ASN A 620 -29.23 14.71 -2.56
N GLU A 621 -29.35 15.22 -3.78
CA GLU A 621 -30.61 15.61 -4.40
C GLU A 621 -31.65 14.47 -4.30
N PRO A 622 -32.87 14.75 -3.80
CA PRO A 622 -33.97 13.80 -3.90
C PRO A 622 -34.27 13.58 -5.40
N ASN A 623 -34.32 12.32 -5.82
CA ASN A 623 -34.84 12.02 -7.16
C ASN A 623 -36.34 12.31 -7.11
N PHE A 624 -36.91 12.90 -8.16
CA PHE A 624 -38.34 13.22 -8.25
C PHE A 624 -39.27 12.01 -7.92
N GLU A 625 -38.75 10.78 -8.04
CA GLU A 625 -39.48 9.54 -7.80
C GLU A 625 -39.40 9.00 -6.35
N ASP A 626 -38.47 9.48 -5.51
CA ASP A 626 -38.25 8.98 -4.14
C ASP A 626 -38.01 10.16 -3.19
N THR A 627 -39.12 10.66 -2.65
CA THR A 627 -39.22 11.81 -1.77
C THR A 627 -39.29 11.43 -0.29
N GLU A 628 -39.05 10.17 0.08
CA GLU A 628 -39.09 9.73 1.48
C GLU A 628 -37.70 9.33 2.01
N THR A 629 -36.80 8.91 1.12
CA THR A 629 -35.48 8.42 1.53
C THR A 629 -34.48 9.57 1.68
N GLU A 630 -33.96 9.76 2.88
CA GLU A 630 -32.81 10.64 3.12
C GLU A 630 -31.54 10.06 2.49
N ARG A 631 -30.89 10.84 1.63
CA ARG A 631 -29.71 10.44 0.87
C ARG A 631 -28.49 11.23 1.33
N PRO A 632 -27.44 10.56 1.78
CA PRO A 632 -26.20 11.27 2.06
C PRO A 632 -25.54 11.80 0.78
N MET A 633 -24.97 13.01 0.86
CA MET A 633 -24.21 13.61 -0.24
C MET A 633 -22.89 12.88 -0.46
N GLU A 634 -22.42 12.93 -1.72
CA GLU A 634 -21.05 12.60 -2.10
C GLU A 634 -20.32 13.90 -2.42
N VAL A 635 -19.18 14.11 -1.77
CA VAL A 635 -18.33 15.28 -1.99
C VAL A 635 -17.04 14.84 -2.65
N PHE A 636 -16.63 15.53 -3.71
CA PHE A 636 -15.43 15.21 -4.48
C PHE A 636 -14.37 16.29 -4.28
N GLY A 637 -13.11 15.87 -4.23
CA GLY A 637 -11.97 16.77 -4.14
C GLY A 637 -10.71 16.15 -4.75
N SER A 638 -9.61 16.88 -4.68
CA SER A 638 -8.31 16.44 -5.17
C SER A 638 -7.30 16.42 -4.03
N TYR A 639 -6.52 15.36 -3.90
CA TYR A 639 -5.37 15.29 -3.00
C TYR A 639 -4.09 15.49 -3.80
N LEU A 640 -3.29 16.48 -3.42
CA LEU A 640 -2.04 16.84 -4.11
C LEU A 640 -0.85 16.29 -3.33
N ALA A 641 -0.20 15.25 -3.86
CA ALA A 641 0.92 14.59 -3.18
C ALA A 641 2.22 15.44 -3.12
N SER A 642 2.36 16.44 -4.00
CA SER A 642 3.60 17.20 -4.24
C SER A 642 3.56 18.66 -3.80
N SER A 643 2.54 19.08 -3.05
CA SER A 643 2.43 20.48 -2.63
C SER A 643 3.60 20.88 -1.71
N PRO A 644 4.11 22.13 -1.78
CA PRO A 644 5.12 22.64 -0.87
C PRO A 644 4.75 22.37 0.59
N LYS A 645 5.76 22.24 1.47
CA LYS A 645 5.67 21.74 2.86
C LYS A 645 4.57 22.33 3.76
N ASP A 646 3.91 23.40 3.32
CA ASP A 646 2.87 24.11 4.05
C ASP A 646 1.43 23.79 3.55
N ILE A 647 1.27 22.94 2.52
CA ILE A 647 -0.04 22.53 1.96
C ILE A 647 -0.05 21.02 1.65
N GLN A 648 0.45 20.16 2.55
CA GLN A 648 0.09 18.73 2.46
C GLN A 648 -1.39 18.59 2.84
N GLY A 649 -2.27 18.62 1.84
CA GLY A 649 -3.71 18.73 2.07
C GLY A 649 -4.55 18.26 0.89
N VAL A 650 -5.82 17.99 1.18
CA VAL A 650 -6.84 17.78 0.14
C VAL A 650 -7.31 19.16 -0.30
N VAL A 651 -7.06 19.51 -1.56
CA VAL A 651 -7.67 20.68 -2.17
C VAL A 651 -9.09 20.27 -2.57
N PHE A 652 -10.09 20.79 -1.85
CA PHE A 652 -11.47 20.64 -2.26
C PHE A 652 -11.73 21.55 -3.47
N ALA A 653 -11.89 20.95 -4.63
CA ALA A 653 -12.50 21.59 -5.79
C ALA A 653 -13.66 20.69 -6.21
N GLY A 654 -14.84 20.90 -5.64
CA GLY A 654 -16.00 20.10 -6.01
C GLY A 654 -17.28 20.51 -5.29
N SER A 655 -18.19 21.09 -6.06
CA SER A 655 -19.61 21.19 -5.76
C SER A 655 -20.20 19.79 -5.63
N GLY A 656 -20.71 19.43 -4.45
CA GLY A 656 -21.65 18.32 -4.34
C GLY A 656 -23.02 18.77 -4.87
N ASN A 657 -23.75 17.87 -5.53
CA ASN A 657 -25.19 18.09 -5.75
C ASN A 657 -25.86 17.98 -4.38
N ILE A 658 -26.10 19.14 -3.75
CA ILE A 658 -26.73 19.18 -2.44
C ILE A 658 -28.17 19.60 -2.64
N GLY A 659 -29.07 18.81 -2.07
CA GLY A 659 -30.48 19.10 -2.01
C GLY A 659 -30.98 19.05 -0.57
N ILE A 660 -32.19 19.53 -0.39
CA ILE A 660 -32.91 19.43 0.88
C ILE A 660 -33.50 18.03 0.98
N THR A 661 -33.27 17.37 2.10
CA THR A 661 -33.77 16.03 2.33
C THR A 661 -35.22 16.08 2.81
N PRO A 662 -36.00 15.01 2.57
CA PRO A 662 -37.38 14.88 3.05
C PRO A 662 -37.58 14.99 4.56
N ARG A 663 -36.51 14.87 5.34
CA ARG A 663 -36.54 14.97 6.80
C ARG A 663 -36.42 16.39 7.33
N THR A 664 -36.42 17.38 6.45
CA THR A 664 -36.47 18.79 6.81
C THR A 664 -37.85 19.14 7.37
N ASP A 665 -37.91 19.81 8.53
CA ASP A 665 -39.17 20.09 9.24
C ASP A 665 -39.56 21.59 9.27
N CYS A 666 -38.96 22.41 8.40
CA CYS A 666 -39.26 23.84 8.31
C CYS A 666 -40.60 24.10 7.57
N PRO A 667 -41.65 24.59 8.25
CA PRO A 667 -43.04 24.55 7.76
C PRO A 667 -43.39 25.56 6.65
N SER A 668 -42.63 26.64 6.48
CA SER A 668 -42.81 27.66 5.43
C SER A 668 -41.72 27.59 4.34
N GLY A 669 -40.81 26.63 4.42
CA GLY A 669 -39.52 26.69 3.74
C GLY A 669 -38.66 27.82 4.28
N VAL A 670 -37.33 27.72 4.15
CA VAL A 670 -36.46 28.88 4.36
C VAL A 670 -36.30 29.54 3.00
N PRO A 671 -36.37 30.89 2.87
CA PRO A 671 -36.22 31.54 1.57
C PRO A 671 -34.98 31.02 0.82
N GLY A 672 -35.17 30.64 -0.45
CA GLY A 672 -34.11 30.06 -1.30
C GLY A 672 -33.69 28.61 -0.98
N PHE A 673 -34.31 27.98 0.02
CA PHE A 673 -34.06 26.59 0.41
C PHE A 673 -35.35 25.77 0.24
N GLY A 674 -35.68 25.44 -1.00
CA GLY A 674 -36.77 24.59 -1.40
C GLY A 674 -36.37 23.11 -1.60
N PRO A 675 -37.34 22.17 -1.53
CA PRO A 675 -37.11 20.73 -1.68
C PRO A 675 -36.58 20.31 -3.07
N GLU A 676 -36.78 21.15 -4.09
CA GLU A 676 -36.34 20.91 -5.47
C GLU A 676 -35.11 21.75 -5.86
N ASP A 677 -34.55 22.53 -4.92
CA ASP A 677 -33.46 23.44 -5.22
C ASP A 677 -32.11 22.72 -5.29
N TYR A 678 -31.33 23.11 -6.30
CA TYR A 678 -29.92 22.76 -6.41
C TYR A 678 -29.09 23.75 -5.60
N LEU A 679 -28.47 23.26 -4.52
CA LEU A 679 -27.74 24.10 -3.59
C LEU A 679 -26.24 23.98 -3.81
N PRO A 680 -25.55 25.00 -4.35
CA PRO A 680 -24.10 24.97 -4.42
C PRO A 680 -23.53 25.00 -3.00
N ALA A 681 -22.67 24.04 -2.67
CA ALA A 681 -21.79 24.16 -1.52
C ALA A 681 -20.34 24.37 -1.91
N THR A 682 -19.67 25.14 -1.07
CA THR A 682 -18.25 25.44 -1.17
C THR A 682 -17.58 25.19 0.17
N SER A 683 -16.32 24.78 0.12
CA SER A 683 -15.45 24.62 1.28
C SER A 683 -14.12 25.28 0.96
N GLY A 684 -13.47 25.86 1.98
CA GLY A 684 -12.07 26.22 1.89
C GLY A 684 -11.17 24.98 1.77
N ASP A 685 -9.87 25.22 1.56
CA ASP A 685 -8.84 24.20 1.52
C ASP A 685 -8.82 23.36 2.80
N LEU A 686 -8.54 22.06 2.64
CA LEU A 686 -8.45 21.16 3.78
C LEU A 686 -7.03 21.02 4.28
N GLU A 687 -6.90 21.20 5.59
CA GLU A 687 -5.69 20.89 6.34
C GLU A 687 -5.89 19.57 7.11
N MET A 688 -4.87 18.72 7.16
CA MET A 688 -4.88 17.47 7.93
C MET A 688 -3.91 17.53 9.10
N SER A 689 -4.37 17.21 10.31
CA SER A 689 -3.54 17.17 11.51
C SER A 689 -3.77 15.92 12.38
N PRO A 690 -2.75 15.05 12.58
CA PRO A 690 -1.43 15.11 11.96
C PRO A 690 -1.51 14.89 10.43
N PRO A 691 -0.56 15.46 9.67
CA PRO A 691 -0.53 15.33 8.21
C PRO A 691 -0.40 13.86 7.81
N GLN A 692 -1.08 13.49 6.73
CA GLN A 692 -1.01 12.15 6.15
C GLN A 692 -0.32 12.24 4.79
N LYS A 693 0.72 11.41 4.60
CA LYS A 693 1.31 11.15 3.30
C LYS A 693 0.58 9.97 2.66
N ILE A 694 -0.26 10.26 1.68
CA ILE A 694 -0.99 9.28 0.88
C ILE A 694 -0.37 9.26 -0.53
N THR A 695 0.19 8.14 -0.96
CA THR A 695 0.83 8.00 -2.28
C THR A 695 0.39 6.71 -2.97
N SER A 696 0.38 6.69 -4.29
CA SER A 696 0.28 5.45 -5.08
C SER A 696 1.69 5.03 -5.53
N PRO A 697 1.98 3.72 -5.63
CA PRO A 697 3.18 3.22 -6.30
C PRO A 697 3.33 3.71 -7.74
#